data_AF-A0A094HGH6-F1
#
_entry.id   AF-A0A094HGH6-F1
#
_cell.length_a   1.000
_cell.length_b   1.000
_cell.length_c   1.000
_cell.angle_alpha   90.00
_cell.angle_beta   90.00
_cell.angle_gamma   90.00
#
_symmetry.space_group_name_H-M   'P 1'
#
loop_
_entity.id
_entity.type
_entity.pdbx_description
1 polymer ?
#
loop_
_entity_poly.entity_id
_entity_poly.type
_entity_poly.pdbx_seq_one_letter_code
_entity_poly.pdbx_strand_id
1 'polypeptide(L)'
;MLVPRAGLPQATWTAILLFVFLQSIAAYPQNGINSRNINSASCSSLSISDTPDLSSPLSIRAGPFYLRILPLGASITWGQESSDGNGYRKPLRDQLRFDGWNVNMVGSRSGGNMNDADVEGWPSYRVDQVDVRARVVVPLYKPNVVLINAGTNDATQGYNVASTGDRTKAMVNYIFDTVPNVNVVLSTLIPNTVNPGNVALINDQYRALAQELIDNGKHLVLVEFGDGWMTTADLVDGTHPNDYGYRKMAAKWHQAIKQLDANGWLSAPTNNVAFSDAAGGTTTCDKSFGSGSGDPRGKTQVLNALSPQIIDDGQYKHSSQAMGKIHEGTYAGDDTVWFAQIVNNGAGRGGELDDWVFSQGEGVIYYRENLGNGVFGDKIYIPSLKTTCKQGGIRWGDVNNDGLDDFICIGSEGNMYVSINDGGKPPAFRDIGLYKSAPSGYAQTNVRLGDIDGDGRLDYCVVAGNGDIYCWRNGGVGEKPAYWQDFWGGKPVFTGKNMGNIDGVQLVDINGDFRSDWLWLDDTGKVTTYINQRGQTDGLIPNWDSVGVTHGGISEAGARPQIRFARVYGSGRADYVYVKCLTFEDGRCNYEVDVWKNTGGGGAHQKGDGVRWCDMSGTGNDDYVFVDHNSKISIFRNRNTPPNSDYTGWNGKGVVLDLGGIDRKAIHLGDWNGDGFCDVIVTDKATGALDVYYTYWDRASDQFSFSAKTRVVGSGCTQGWGVGLYDLGIQFADIDGDKRVDYMCLEPNGRVTGWLNKAGGLQWVDQIKFSEDKDRANHKFADVNGDGLDDFLWIDKFTGDTQVFYNLGQKQISGSSFQWENKGQKYQGSSSGPNLHFPNLGGQGRADLTDVNPKMALGWTWFNSCPTGGDDGAIVDPGLPIAPGDSPPGGDGGDDGGDDGGDTGGDTGGDDGGETGGDDGGDGYMTGFLIYAVTDTGLPATDFPQPSINNGFIFLNTPPQLQRRRQCHLPK
;
A
#
# COMPACT_ATOMS: atom_id res chain seq x y z
N MET A 1 -43.90 -53.40 5.30
CA MET A 1 -44.91 -54.20 6.04
C MET A 1 -44.32 -54.53 7.40
N LEU A 2 -45.01 -54.17 8.50
CA LEU A 2 -44.76 -54.51 9.92
C LEU A 2 -43.32 -54.45 10.52
N VAL A 3 -43.28 -53.97 11.77
CA VAL A 3 -42.09 -53.73 12.63
C VAL A 3 -42.31 -54.54 13.93
N PRO A 4 -41.28 -55.15 14.57
CA PRO A 4 -40.88 -54.66 15.92
C PRO A 4 -39.44 -54.97 16.45
N ARG A 5 -38.79 -53.91 17.01
CA ARG A 5 -38.09 -53.85 18.34
C ARG A 5 -36.85 -54.74 18.62
N ALA A 6 -35.95 -54.42 19.56
CA ALA A 6 -35.61 -53.21 20.37
C ALA A 6 -34.14 -53.40 20.89
N GLY A 7 -33.40 -52.43 21.47
CA GLY A 7 -33.64 -51.02 21.86
C GLY A 7 -32.27 -50.31 22.06
N LEU A 8 -32.05 -49.31 22.95
CA LEU A 8 -32.93 -48.68 23.96
C LEU A 8 -33.04 -47.13 23.79
N PRO A 9 -32.56 -46.19 24.65
CA PRO A 9 -33.50 -45.13 25.05
C PRO A 9 -33.04 -43.65 24.94
N GLN A 10 -34.02 -42.80 24.60
CA GLN A 10 -34.27 -41.42 25.09
C GLN A 10 -33.19 -40.32 24.86
N ALA A 11 -33.55 -39.07 24.51
CA ALA A 11 -34.85 -38.49 24.14
C ALA A 11 -34.64 -37.25 23.25
N THR A 12 -35.66 -36.82 22.50
CA THR A 12 -35.58 -35.71 21.53
C THR A 12 -36.88 -34.91 21.43
N TRP A 13 -36.77 -33.67 20.92
CA TRP A 13 -37.84 -32.69 20.61
C TRP A 13 -38.50 -32.03 21.86
N THR A 14 -39.05 -30.80 21.80
CA THR A 14 -39.65 -30.11 20.63
C THR A 14 -39.53 -28.57 20.68
N ALA A 15 -39.40 -27.95 19.49
CA ALA A 15 -39.76 -26.59 19.04
C ALA A 15 -39.73 -25.34 19.97
N ILE A 16 -39.04 -24.30 19.44
CA ILE A 16 -39.47 -22.89 19.31
C ILE A 16 -39.96 -22.15 20.59
N LEU A 17 -39.18 -21.13 21.01
CA LEU A 17 -39.69 -19.96 21.75
C LEU A 17 -38.79 -18.73 21.54
N LEU A 18 -39.39 -17.54 21.46
CA LEU A 18 -38.70 -16.25 21.57
C LEU A 18 -38.34 -15.97 23.03
N PHE A 19 -37.15 -15.44 23.30
CA PHE A 19 -36.81 -14.45 24.35
C PHE A 19 -35.40 -13.93 23.97
N VAL A 20 -35.15 -12.65 23.67
CA VAL A 20 -35.21 -11.46 24.54
C VAL A 20 -34.41 -11.65 25.82
N PHE A 21 -33.23 -11.02 25.88
CA PHE A 21 -32.47 -10.83 27.11
C PHE A 21 -32.46 -9.34 27.49
N LEU A 22 -33.12 -9.01 28.61
CA LEU A 22 -32.76 -7.83 29.39
C LEU A 22 -31.57 -8.19 30.29
N GLN A 23 -30.72 -7.22 30.60
CA GLN A 23 -29.74 -7.35 31.68
C GLN A 23 -30.36 -7.06 33.06
N SER A 24 -29.82 -7.70 34.09
CA SER A 24 -30.37 -7.68 35.45
C SER A 24 -30.03 -6.39 36.22
N ILE A 25 -30.98 -5.93 37.05
CA ILE A 25 -30.78 -4.82 38.00
C ILE A 25 -30.89 -5.33 39.43
N ALA A 26 -29.96 -4.95 40.30
CA ALA A 26 -30.08 -5.05 41.76
C ALA A 26 -29.07 -4.11 42.48
N ALA A 27 -29.31 -3.55 43.68
CA ALA A 27 -30.58 -3.22 44.36
C ALA A 27 -30.34 -2.35 45.62
N TYR A 28 -31.07 -1.23 45.77
CA TYR A 28 -31.42 -0.54 47.05
C TYR A 28 -30.28 0.05 47.94
N PRO A 29 -30.57 0.85 49.00
CA PRO A 29 -31.84 1.33 49.60
C PRO A 29 -32.25 2.76 49.16
N GLN A 30 -33.54 3.09 49.00
CA GLN A 30 -34.58 3.37 50.02
C GLN A 30 -34.29 4.55 50.96
N ASN A 31 -34.92 5.69 50.69
CA ASN A 31 -35.71 6.45 51.66
C ASN A 31 -36.63 7.44 50.92
N GLY A 32 -37.83 7.67 51.45
CA GLY A 32 -38.76 8.68 50.95
C GLY A 32 -39.78 9.05 52.01
N ILE A 33 -40.61 10.07 51.75
CA ILE A 33 -41.89 10.32 52.42
C ILE A 33 -42.71 11.30 51.58
N ASN A 34 -44.04 11.26 51.74
CA ASN A 34 -45.00 11.89 50.84
C ASN A 34 -45.78 13.02 51.53
N SER A 35 -46.02 14.11 50.80
CA SER A 35 -47.08 15.13 51.00
C SER A 35 -47.13 15.93 52.32
N ARG A 36 -47.20 17.28 52.19
CA ARG A 36 -48.28 18.13 52.71
C ARG A 36 -48.09 19.60 52.33
N ASN A 37 -49.12 20.23 51.79
CA ASN A 37 -49.26 21.70 51.80
C ASN A 37 -49.71 22.17 53.19
N ILE A 38 -49.36 23.40 53.58
CA ILE A 38 -50.29 24.49 53.98
C ILE A 38 -49.51 25.77 54.36
N ASN A 39 -49.69 26.79 53.52
CA ASN A 39 -49.79 28.24 53.77
C ASN A 39 -48.69 29.10 54.44
N SER A 40 -48.64 30.33 53.90
CA SER A 40 -48.40 31.63 54.55
C SER A 40 -47.03 31.99 55.13
N ALA A 41 -46.25 32.71 54.32
CA ALA A 41 -45.91 34.11 54.62
C ALA A 41 -45.95 34.94 53.31
N SER A 42 -46.12 36.25 53.40
CA SER A 42 -46.11 37.16 52.23
C SER A 42 -45.50 38.52 52.58
N CYS A 43 -45.19 39.30 51.52
CA CYS A 43 -44.64 40.66 51.49
C CYS A 43 -43.14 40.88 51.81
N SER A 44 -42.56 41.75 50.97
CA SER A 44 -41.33 42.56 51.16
C SER A 44 -40.00 41.79 51.30
N SER A 45 -38.98 42.03 50.45
CA SER A 45 -38.76 43.12 49.48
C SER A 45 -37.84 42.69 48.33
N LEU A 46 -38.06 43.26 47.13
CA LEU A 46 -37.10 43.19 46.03
C LEU A 46 -35.89 44.11 46.32
N SER A 47 -34.68 43.60 46.08
CA SER A 47 -33.44 44.39 45.97
C SER A 47 -32.64 43.87 44.78
N ILE A 48 -32.00 44.79 44.05
CA ILE A 48 -31.30 44.49 42.78
C ILE A 48 -30.02 43.67 43.05
N SER A 49 -29.91 42.53 42.36
CA SER A 49 -28.63 41.84 42.06
C SER A 49 -28.77 40.98 40.80
N ASP A 50 -29.87 40.23 40.70
CA ASP A 50 -30.06 39.19 39.68
C ASP A 50 -30.72 39.71 38.40
N THR A 51 -30.18 40.81 37.85
CA THR A 51 -30.31 41.05 36.41
C THR A 51 -29.40 40.06 35.68
N PRO A 52 -29.91 39.24 34.73
CA PRO A 52 -29.05 38.35 33.97
C PRO A 52 -28.02 39.17 33.18
N ASP A 53 -26.78 38.68 33.13
CA ASP A 53 -25.70 39.33 32.39
C ASP A 53 -25.97 39.27 30.89
N LEU A 54 -26.35 40.41 30.32
CA LEU A 54 -26.64 40.60 28.91
C LEU A 54 -25.38 40.85 28.05
N SER A 55 -24.17 40.73 28.62
CA SER A 55 -22.91 40.87 27.87
C SER A 55 -22.46 39.61 27.13
N SER A 56 -23.09 38.46 27.37
CA SER A 56 -22.86 37.26 26.54
C SER A 56 -23.67 37.34 25.23
N PRO A 57 -23.03 37.26 24.04
CA PRO A 57 -23.72 37.38 22.76
C PRO A 57 -24.54 36.10 22.45
N LEU A 58 -25.81 36.13 22.81
CA LEU A 58 -26.76 35.06 22.52
C LEU A 58 -27.03 34.94 21.02
N SER A 59 -26.40 33.94 20.39
CA SER A 59 -26.77 33.37 19.08
C SER A 59 -26.62 34.30 17.87
N ILE A 60 -25.36 34.66 17.52
CA ILE A 60 -25.04 34.86 16.10
C ILE A 60 -25.11 33.50 15.42
N ARG A 61 -26.21 33.20 14.73
CA ARG A 61 -26.36 31.99 13.91
C ARG A 61 -27.24 32.26 12.70
N ALA A 62 -26.64 32.70 11.60
CA ALA A 62 -27.35 33.07 10.37
C ALA A 62 -28.23 31.92 9.81
N GLY A 63 -27.82 30.66 9.96
CA GLY A 63 -28.65 29.52 9.53
C GLY A 63 -28.54 28.28 10.42
N PRO A 64 -29.56 27.40 10.42
CA PRO A 64 -29.60 26.23 11.28
C PRO A 64 -28.75 25.04 10.78
N PHE A 65 -28.32 25.07 9.52
CA PHE A 65 -27.64 23.98 8.79
C PHE A 65 -26.22 24.38 8.34
N TYR A 66 -25.49 23.43 7.74
CA TYR A 66 -24.17 23.67 7.14
C TYR A 66 -24.27 24.26 5.72
N LEU A 67 -23.49 25.30 5.44
CA LEU A 67 -23.08 25.62 4.07
C LEU A 67 -22.05 24.56 3.66
N ARG A 68 -22.49 23.58 2.86
CA ARG A 68 -21.62 22.59 2.21
C ARG A 68 -21.19 23.19 0.87
N ILE A 69 -20.07 23.90 0.91
CA ILE A 69 -19.55 24.72 -0.19
C ILE A 69 -18.59 23.88 -1.02
N LEU A 70 -18.83 23.78 -2.34
CA LEU A 70 -17.88 23.20 -3.30
C LEU A 70 -17.13 24.34 -4.01
N PRO A 71 -15.85 24.61 -3.70
CA PRO A 71 -15.02 25.55 -4.45
C PRO A 71 -14.51 24.84 -5.70
N LEU A 72 -15.13 25.12 -6.86
CA LEU A 72 -14.89 24.45 -8.14
C LEU A 72 -14.11 25.36 -9.09
N GLY A 73 -12.98 24.88 -9.63
CA GLY A 73 -12.23 25.70 -10.59
C GLY A 73 -10.82 25.23 -10.90
N ALA A 74 -9.95 26.21 -11.19
CA ALA A 74 -8.56 25.99 -11.57
C ALA A 74 -7.57 26.38 -10.44
N SER A 75 -6.33 26.78 -10.78
CA SER A 75 -5.27 27.21 -9.85
C SER A 75 -5.66 28.37 -8.93
N ILE A 76 -6.54 29.27 -9.39
CA ILE A 76 -7.08 30.37 -8.55
C ILE A 76 -8.00 29.81 -7.45
N THR A 77 -8.83 28.81 -7.75
CA THR A 77 -9.65 28.12 -6.74
C THR A 77 -8.81 27.23 -5.81
N TRP A 78 -7.72 26.66 -6.32
CA TRP A 78 -6.73 25.94 -5.52
C TRP A 78 -6.09 26.83 -4.45
N GLY A 79 -5.76 28.08 -4.79
CA GLY A 79 -5.03 29.02 -3.92
C GLY A 79 -3.56 29.18 -4.32
N GLN A 80 -3.22 28.95 -5.59
CA GLN A 80 -1.84 29.14 -6.07
C GLN A 80 -1.37 30.59 -5.89
N GLU A 81 -0.08 30.77 -5.54
CA GLU A 81 0.57 32.05 -5.19
C GLU A 81 0.02 32.77 -3.93
N SER A 82 -0.86 32.15 -3.14
CA SER A 82 -1.13 32.59 -1.76
C SER A 82 -0.08 32.04 -0.78
N SER A 83 0.27 32.81 0.25
CA SER A 83 1.34 32.45 1.20
C SER A 83 1.01 31.23 2.07
N ASP A 84 -0.28 30.92 2.22
CA ASP A 84 -0.81 29.82 3.04
C ASP A 84 -1.37 28.65 2.21
N GLY A 85 -1.45 28.79 0.88
CA GLY A 85 -2.06 27.84 -0.05
C GLY A 85 -3.59 27.74 0.03
N ASN A 86 -4.26 28.54 0.87
CA ASN A 86 -5.72 28.50 1.04
C ASN A 86 -6.44 29.35 -0.03
N GLY A 87 -5.77 30.37 -0.57
CA GLY A 87 -6.38 31.35 -1.48
C GLY A 87 -7.57 32.06 -0.85
N TYR A 88 -8.68 32.20 -1.58
CA TYR A 88 -9.88 32.85 -1.04
C TYR A 88 -10.65 31.99 -0.02
N ARG A 89 -10.36 30.69 0.11
CA ARG A 89 -11.20 29.73 0.85
C ARG A 89 -11.22 30.01 2.35
N LYS A 90 -10.04 30.18 2.97
CA LYS A 90 -9.92 30.50 4.41
C LYS A 90 -10.57 31.85 4.79
N PRO A 91 -10.22 32.99 4.17
CA PRO A 91 -10.86 34.28 4.51
C PRO A 91 -12.37 34.30 4.23
N LEU A 92 -12.86 33.57 3.22
CA LEU A 92 -14.31 33.40 3.00
C LEU A 92 -14.96 32.56 4.10
N ARG A 93 -14.34 31.43 4.46
CA ARG A 93 -14.83 30.54 5.52
C ARG A 93 -14.92 31.28 6.83
N ASP A 94 -13.86 31.97 7.24
CA ASP A 94 -13.79 32.72 8.50
C ASP A 94 -14.92 33.75 8.60
N GLN A 95 -15.18 34.49 7.51
CA GLN A 95 -16.27 35.47 7.49
C GLN A 95 -17.64 34.79 7.65
N LEU A 96 -17.87 33.67 6.95
CA LEU A 96 -19.12 32.92 7.08
C LEU A 96 -19.28 32.30 8.49
N ARG A 97 -18.20 31.84 9.12
CA ARG A 97 -18.20 31.38 10.52
C ARG A 97 -18.50 32.54 11.48
N PHE A 98 -17.93 33.73 11.24
CA PHE A 98 -18.15 34.95 12.03
C PHE A 98 -19.60 35.45 11.93
N ASP A 99 -20.18 35.41 10.73
CA ASP A 99 -21.62 35.62 10.48
C ASP A 99 -22.52 34.53 11.12
N GLY A 100 -21.93 33.49 11.72
CA GLY A 100 -22.63 32.44 12.45
C GLY A 100 -23.12 31.26 11.62
N TRP A 101 -22.64 31.09 10.38
CA TRP A 101 -22.88 29.86 9.63
C TRP A 101 -22.03 28.70 10.16
N ASN A 102 -22.59 27.50 10.14
CA ASN A 102 -21.76 26.30 10.05
C ASN A 102 -21.28 26.17 8.60
N VAL A 103 -20.00 25.89 8.37
CA VAL A 103 -19.40 25.76 7.04
C VAL A 103 -18.65 24.43 6.97
N ASN A 104 -18.76 23.77 5.81
CA ASN A 104 -18.04 22.56 5.41
C ASN A 104 -17.60 22.78 3.96
N MET A 105 -16.29 22.89 3.70
CA MET A 105 -15.77 22.88 2.34
C MET A 105 -15.75 21.44 1.84
N VAL A 106 -16.04 21.22 0.55
CA VAL A 106 -16.02 19.87 -0.03
C VAL A 106 -15.31 19.85 -1.38
N GLY A 107 -14.58 18.76 -1.63
CA GLY A 107 -13.82 18.51 -2.84
C GLY A 107 -13.10 17.16 -2.76
N SER A 108 -12.62 16.66 -3.89
CA SER A 108 -11.85 15.42 -3.98
C SER A 108 -10.36 15.56 -3.61
N ARG A 109 -9.95 16.79 -3.26
CA ARG A 109 -8.61 17.19 -2.83
C ARG A 109 -8.74 18.09 -1.61
N SER A 110 -7.69 18.13 -0.80
CA SER A 110 -7.45 19.21 0.18
C SER A 110 -6.35 20.13 -0.36
N GLY A 111 -6.09 21.28 0.26
CA GLY A 111 -4.98 22.16 -0.09
C GLY A 111 -4.89 23.42 0.77
N GLY A 112 -3.67 23.83 1.11
CA GLY A 112 -3.40 24.93 2.05
C GLY A 112 -3.14 24.43 3.47
N ASN A 113 -3.29 25.30 4.47
CA ASN A 113 -3.02 25.02 5.88
C ASN A 113 -4.22 25.23 6.82
N MET A 114 -5.40 25.58 6.30
CA MET A 114 -6.65 25.54 7.05
C MET A 114 -7.03 24.08 7.39
N ASN A 115 -7.89 23.88 8.40
CA ASN A 115 -8.36 22.54 8.74
C ASN A 115 -9.34 22.06 7.65
N ASP A 116 -10.38 22.86 7.39
CA ASP A 116 -11.43 22.60 6.37
C ASP A 116 -10.93 22.93 4.94
N ALA A 117 -9.79 22.35 4.57
CA ALA A 117 -9.01 22.66 3.38
C ALA A 117 -9.50 21.98 2.09
N ASP A 118 -10.66 21.31 2.13
CA ASP A 118 -11.22 20.61 0.98
C ASP A 118 -11.57 21.55 -0.19
N VAL A 119 -11.28 21.12 -1.42
CA VAL A 119 -11.28 21.97 -2.61
C VAL A 119 -11.36 21.16 -3.90
N GLU A 120 -12.05 21.68 -4.93
CA GLU A 120 -12.11 21.11 -6.28
C GLU A 120 -11.42 22.05 -7.29
N GLY A 121 -10.22 22.49 -6.92
CA GLY A 121 -9.37 23.42 -7.65
C GLY A 121 -8.25 22.69 -8.39
N TRP A 122 -8.20 22.83 -9.70
CA TRP A 122 -7.30 22.06 -10.57
C TRP A 122 -6.33 22.97 -11.35
N PRO A 123 -5.08 23.15 -10.88
CA PRO A 123 -4.08 23.91 -11.62
C PRO A 123 -3.94 23.48 -13.09
N SER A 124 -3.74 24.46 -13.97
CA SER A 124 -3.68 24.31 -15.44
C SER A 124 -4.94 23.78 -16.16
N TYR A 125 -6.00 23.37 -15.45
CA TYR A 125 -7.22 22.85 -16.09
C TYR A 125 -8.07 23.95 -16.74
N ARG A 126 -8.60 23.63 -17.93
CA ARG A 126 -9.65 24.38 -18.62
C ARG A 126 -11.07 23.96 -18.20
N VAL A 127 -12.09 24.72 -18.60
CA VAL A 127 -13.50 24.41 -18.33
C VAL A 127 -13.89 22.99 -18.78
N ASP A 128 -13.41 22.49 -19.93
CA ASP A 128 -13.69 21.12 -20.38
C ASP A 128 -13.12 20.03 -19.45
N GLN A 129 -12.07 20.34 -18.69
CA GLN A 129 -11.43 19.41 -17.76
C GLN A 129 -12.02 19.54 -16.35
N VAL A 130 -12.44 20.74 -15.94
CA VAL A 130 -13.18 20.99 -14.69
C VAL A 130 -14.58 20.36 -14.74
N ASP A 131 -15.24 20.37 -15.90
CA ASP A 131 -16.53 19.68 -16.10
C ASP A 131 -16.45 18.16 -15.87
N VAL A 132 -15.37 17.51 -16.32
CA VAL A 132 -15.12 16.08 -16.05
C VAL A 132 -15.01 15.82 -14.54
N ARG A 133 -14.43 16.76 -13.78
CA ARG A 133 -14.30 16.65 -12.32
C ARG A 133 -15.60 16.89 -11.58
N ALA A 134 -16.34 17.93 -11.96
CA ALA A 134 -17.70 18.18 -11.46
C ALA A 134 -18.60 16.94 -11.62
N ARG A 135 -18.49 16.21 -12.73
CA ARG A 135 -19.23 14.96 -13.01
C ARG A 135 -18.88 13.77 -12.11
N VAL A 136 -17.75 13.81 -11.39
CA VAL A 136 -17.40 12.82 -10.37
C VAL A 136 -17.86 13.29 -8.98
N VAL A 137 -17.60 14.54 -8.62
CA VAL A 137 -17.66 14.99 -7.22
C VAL A 137 -19.01 15.58 -6.80
N VAL A 138 -19.75 16.22 -7.71
CA VAL A 138 -21.08 16.77 -7.43
C VAL A 138 -22.09 15.71 -6.97
N PRO A 139 -22.24 14.53 -7.62
CA PRO A 139 -23.14 13.47 -7.15
C PRO A 139 -22.68 12.80 -5.86
N LEU A 140 -21.43 13.00 -5.44
CA LEU A 140 -20.85 12.45 -4.21
C LEU A 140 -21.08 13.39 -3.02
N TYR A 141 -20.55 14.61 -3.07
CA TYR A 141 -20.62 15.56 -1.95
C TYR A 141 -21.97 16.26 -1.85
N LYS A 142 -22.69 16.42 -2.96
CA LYS A 142 -24.04 17.05 -3.03
C LYS A 142 -24.08 18.41 -2.28
N PRO A 143 -23.23 19.38 -2.68
CA PRO A 143 -23.16 20.70 -2.06
C PRO A 143 -24.49 21.46 -2.18
N ASN A 144 -24.78 22.35 -1.23
CA ASN A 144 -25.89 23.31 -1.34
C ASN A 144 -25.44 24.67 -1.91
N VAL A 145 -24.13 24.93 -1.97
CA VAL A 145 -23.51 26.10 -2.62
C VAL A 145 -22.31 25.64 -3.46
N VAL A 146 -22.21 26.06 -4.72
CA VAL A 146 -21.03 25.84 -5.57
C VAL A 146 -20.45 27.18 -6.00
N LEU A 147 -19.16 27.41 -5.77
CA LEU A 147 -18.44 28.61 -6.20
C LEU A 147 -17.62 28.24 -7.44
N ILE A 148 -17.84 28.92 -8.57
CA ILE A 148 -17.26 28.53 -9.86
C ILE A 148 -16.34 29.63 -10.39
N ASN A 149 -15.03 29.35 -10.41
CA ASN A 149 -14.00 30.15 -11.07
C ASN A 149 -13.16 29.27 -12.02
N ALA A 150 -13.58 29.22 -13.28
CA ALA A 150 -12.93 28.45 -14.34
C ALA A 150 -12.99 29.22 -15.66
N GLY A 151 -11.96 29.08 -16.52
CA GLY A 151 -11.86 29.75 -17.82
C GLY A 151 -10.59 30.58 -18.04
N THR A 152 -9.82 30.89 -16.98
CA THR A 152 -8.54 31.60 -17.11
C THR A 152 -7.55 30.83 -17.98
N ASN A 153 -7.50 29.50 -17.83
CA ASN A 153 -6.68 28.63 -18.69
C ASN A 153 -7.18 28.58 -20.14
N ASP A 154 -8.48 28.68 -20.38
CA ASP A 154 -9.02 28.81 -21.74
C ASP A 154 -8.61 30.14 -22.39
N ALA A 155 -8.58 31.22 -21.60
CA ALA A 155 -8.12 32.52 -22.05
C ALA A 155 -6.63 32.54 -22.40
N THR A 156 -5.77 32.05 -21.50
CA THR A 156 -4.30 32.08 -21.67
C THR A 156 -3.81 31.06 -22.70
N GLN A 157 -4.41 29.86 -22.77
CA GLN A 157 -4.10 28.84 -23.79
C GLN A 157 -4.77 29.15 -25.15
N GLY A 158 -5.67 30.13 -25.22
CA GLY A 158 -6.43 30.47 -26.44
C GLY A 158 -7.40 29.37 -26.89
N TYR A 159 -7.79 28.46 -26.00
CA TYR A 159 -8.52 27.25 -26.33
C TYR A 159 -10.03 27.49 -26.38
N ASN A 160 -10.63 27.37 -27.57
CA ASN A 160 -12.08 27.42 -27.79
C ASN A 160 -12.79 28.58 -27.06
N VAL A 161 -12.14 29.75 -27.03
CA VAL A 161 -12.54 30.94 -26.25
C VAL A 161 -13.98 31.37 -26.54
N ALA A 162 -14.42 31.25 -27.79
CA ALA A 162 -15.77 31.63 -28.25
C ALA A 162 -16.90 30.67 -27.83
N SER A 163 -16.58 29.52 -27.20
CA SER A 163 -17.56 28.56 -26.67
C SER A 163 -17.25 28.14 -25.23
N THR A 164 -16.52 28.99 -24.49
CA THR A 164 -16.29 28.79 -23.05
C THR A 164 -17.58 28.98 -22.25
N GLY A 165 -18.48 29.88 -22.68
CA GLY A 165 -19.83 30.02 -22.15
C GLY A 165 -20.65 28.73 -22.29
N ASP A 166 -20.70 28.13 -23.47
CA ASP A 166 -21.43 26.88 -23.72
C ASP A 166 -20.92 25.70 -22.87
N ARG A 167 -19.60 25.59 -22.70
CA ARG A 167 -18.99 24.54 -21.85
C ARG A 167 -19.31 24.78 -20.37
N THR A 168 -19.25 26.03 -19.91
CA THR A 168 -19.64 26.41 -18.54
C THR A 168 -21.12 26.15 -18.29
N LYS A 169 -21.98 26.45 -19.27
CA LYS A 169 -23.43 26.14 -19.26
C LYS A 169 -23.70 24.64 -19.12
N ALA A 170 -22.93 23.79 -19.80
CA ALA A 170 -23.05 22.33 -19.71
C ALA A 170 -22.67 21.79 -18.32
N MET A 171 -21.69 22.40 -17.66
CA MET A 171 -21.27 22.10 -16.29
C MET A 171 -22.29 22.59 -15.25
N VAL A 172 -22.73 23.85 -15.37
CA VAL A 172 -23.69 24.48 -14.46
C VAL A 172 -25.07 23.80 -14.52
N ASN A 173 -25.56 23.47 -15.72
CA ASN A 173 -26.80 22.70 -15.84
C ASN A 173 -26.67 21.30 -15.22
N TYR A 174 -25.54 20.61 -15.45
CA TYR A 174 -25.30 19.31 -14.81
C TYR A 174 -25.29 19.40 -13.27
N ILE A 175 -24.77 20.48 -12.68
CA ILE A 175 -24.83 20.72 -11.24
C ILE A 175 -26.29 20.82 -10.77
N PHE A 176 -27.10 21.68 -11.39
CA PHE A 176 -28.52 21.84 -11.05
C PHE A 176 -29.36 20.57 -11.28
N ASP A 177 -29.03 19.78 -12.31
CA ASP A 177 -29.75 18.55 -12.65
C ASP A 177 -29.34 17.36 -11.74
N THR A 178 -28.19 17.45 -11.06
CA THR A 178 -27.66 16.41 -10.17
C THR A 178 -28.02 16.63 -8.70
N VAL A 179 -28.08 17.89 -8.24
CA VAL A 179 -28.35 18.23 -6.84
C VAL A 179 -29.56 19.17 -6.73
N PRO A 180 -30.74 18.67 -6.30
CA PRO A 180 -31.91 19.52 -6.09
C PRO A 180 -31.62 20.65 -5.09
N ASN A 181 -32.12 21.85 -5.39
CA ASN A 181 -31.98 23.07 -4.58
C ASN A 181 -30.53 23.55 -4.35
N VAL A 182 -29.56 23.09 -5.13
CA VAL A 182 -28.21 23.66 -5.14
C VAL A 182 -28.22 25.11 -5.62
N ASN A 183 -27.42 25.95 -4.97
CA ASN A 183 -27.18 27.33 -5.37
C ASN A 183 -25.82 27.42 -6.09
N VAL A 184 -25.76 28.15 -7.20
CA VAL A 184 -24.52 28.36 -7.97
C VAL A 184 -24.10 29.82 -7.88
N VAL A 185 -22.89 30.07 -7.41
CA VAL A 185 -22.23 31.37 -7.56
C VAL A 185 -21.20 31.23 -8.67
N LEU A 186 -21.54 31.73 -9.85
CA LEU A 186 -20.61 31.82 -10.98
C LEU A 186 -19.87 33.15 -10.89
N SER A 187 -18.55 33.19 -11.07
CA SER A 187 -17.85 34.46 -11.26
C SER A 187 -17.47 34.70 -12.71
N THR A 188 -17.32 35.97 -13.10
CA THR A 188 -16.43 36.33 -14.21
C THR A 188 -14.98 36.00 -13.85
N LEU A 189 -14.08 35.99 -14.83
CA LEU A 189 -12.65 35.83 -14.60
C LEU A 189 -12.05 37.12 -14.02
N ILE A 190 -11.09 36.96 -13.11
CA ILE A 190 -10.29 38.04 -12.55
C ILE A 190 -9.42 38.72 -13.64
N PRO A 191 -8.88 39.93 -13.40
CA PRO A 191 -7.91 40.55 -14.28
C PRO A 191 -6.71 39.64 -14.57
N ASN A 192 -6.15 39.74 -15.78
CA ASN A 192 -5.05 38.90 -16.23
C ASN A 192 -4.15 39.71 -17.20
N THR A 193 -2.83 39.63 -17.05
CA THR A 193 -1.89 40.35 -17.93
C THR A 193 -1.45 39.53 -19.14
N VAL A 194 -1.59 38.20 -19.10
CA VAL A 194 -1.13 37.27 -20.15
C VAL A 194 -2.07 37.31 -21.37
N ASN A 195 -3.39 37.32 -21.15
CA ASN A 195 -4.38 37.45 -22.23
C ASN A 195 -5.68 38.17 -21.81
N PRO A 196 -5.60 39.50 -21.50
CA PRO A 196 -6.76 40.29 -21.08
C PRO A 196 -7.89 40.33 -22.14
N GLY A 197 -7.56 40.24 -23.43
CA GLY A 197 -8.55 40.22 -24.51
C GLY A 197 -9.45 38.99 -24.48
N ASN A 198 -8.87 37.79 -24.33
CA ASN A 198 -9.66 36.57 -24.18
C ASN A 198 -10.43 36.53 -22.85
N VAL A 199 -9.87 37.10 -21.77
CA VAL A 199 -10.57 37.26 -20.49
C VAL A 199 -11.83 38.11 -20.64
N ALA A 200 -11.75 39.26 -21.32
CA ALA A 200 -12.93 40.09 -21.59
C ALA A 200 -14.01 39.34 -22.38
N LEU A 201 -13.61 38.63 -23.45
CA LEU A 201 -14.52 37.83 -24.28
C LEU A 201 -15.21 36.69 -23.52
N ILE A 202 -14.56 36.10 -22.52
CA ILE A 202 -15.16 35.06 -21.66
C ILE A 202 -16.08 35.70 -20.60
N ASN A 203 -15.69 36.85 -20.04
CA ASN A 203 -16.51 37.56 -19.06
C ASN A 203 -17.85 38.01 -19.66
N ASP A 204 -17.86 38.46 -20.92
CA ASP A 204 -19.11 38.78 -21.64
C ASP A 204 -19.99 37.54 -21.89
N GLN A 205 -19.39 36.38 -22.20
CA GLN A 205 -20.12 35.11 -22.27
C GLN A 205 -20.71 34.70 -20.92
N TYR A 206 -19.99 34.91 -19.82
CA TYR A 206 -20.45 34.53 -18.48
C TYR A 206 -21.55 35.46 -17.95
N ARG A 207 -21.50 36.76 -18.28
CA ARG A 207 -22.60 37.72 -18.03
C ARG A 207 -23.87 37.29 -18.76
N ALA A 208 -23.77 36.98 -20.06
CA ALA A 208 -24.90 36.52 -20.86
C ALA A 208 -25.46 35.17 -20.35
N LEU A 209 -24.59 34.23 -20.00
CA LEU A 209 -24.97 32.94 -19.42
C LEU A 209 -25.68 33.08 -18.07
N ALA A 210 -25.17 33.92 -17.17
CA ALA A 210 -25.77 34.14 -15.87
C ALA A 210 -27.17 34.74 -16.00
N GLN A 211 -27.33 35.76 -16.84
CA GLN A 211 -28.64 36.35 -17.14
C GLN A 211 -29.61 35.28 -17.70
N GLU A 212 -29.18 34.48 -18.67
CA GLU A 212 -30.03 33.42 -19.24
C GLU A 212 -30.48 32.40 -18.17
N LEU A 213 -29.59 31.98 -17.27
CA LEU A 213 -29.94 31.01 -16.23
C LEU A 213 -30.85 31.61 -15.15
N ILE A 214 -30.63 32.88 -14.78
CA ILE A 214 -31.48 33.62 -13.83
C ILE A 214 -32.88 33.85 -14.43
N ASP A 215 -32.98 34.25 -15.70
CA ASP A 215 -34.26 34.43 -16.41
C ASP A 215 -35.05 33.11 -16.55
N ASN A 216 -34.34 31.97 -16.61
CA ASN A 216 -34.93 30.62 -16.55
C ASN A 216 -35.19 30.11 -15.12
N GLY A 217 -35.07 30.97 -14.10
CA GLY A 217 -35.42 30.66 -12.71
C GLY A 217 -34.45 29.72 -11.99
N LYS A 218 -33.20 29.57 -12.47
CA LYS A 218 -32.15 28.84 -11.73
C LYS A 218 -31.64 29.71 -10.58
N HIS A 219 -31.33 29.08 -9.44
CA HIS A 219 -30.74 29.76 -8.27
C HIS A 219 -29.25 30.06 -8.53
N LEU A 220 -28.99 31.15 -9.26
CA LEU A 220 -27.66 31.59 -9.65
C LEU A 220 -27.42 33.05 -9.25
N VAL A 221 -26.22 33.32 -8.73
CA VAL A 221 -25.69 34.68 -8.53
C VAL A 221 -24.41 34.84 -9.34
N LEU A 222 -24.24 35.99 -10.00
CA LEU A 222 -23.02 36.34 -10.73
C LEU A 222 -22.12 37.21 -9.85
N VAL A 223 -20.90 36.76 -9.59
CA VAL A 223 -19.83 37.58 -9.00
C VAL A 223 -19.02 38.24 -10.12
N GLU A 224 -19.04 39.57 -10.16
CA GLU A 224 -18.24 40.33 -11.12
C GLU A 224 -16.85 40.64 -10.54
N PHE A 225 -15.79 40.08 -11.11
CA PHE A 225 -14.39 40.44 -10.83
C PHE A 225 -13.76 41.34 -11.90
N GLY A 226 -14.42 41.52 -13.04
CA GLY A 226 -14.00 42.38 -14.15
C GLY A 226 -14.57 43.81 -14.10
N ASP A 227 -15.03 44.28 -12.94
CA ASP A 227 -15.51 45.66 -12.72
C ASP A 227 -14.39 46.67 -12.41
N GLY A 228 -13.15 46.20 -12.23
CA GLY A 228 -11.98 47.02 -11.92
C GLY A 228 -11.71 47.21 -10.42
N TRP A 229 -12.50 46.62 -9.52
CA TRP A 229 -12.18 46.62 -8.08
C TRP A 229 -11.04 45.66 -7.73
N MET A 230 -10.94 44.54 -8.46
CA MET A 230 -9.69 43.81 -8.62
C MET A 230 -8.89 44.41 -9.78
N THR A 231 -7.57 44.46 -9.62
CA THR A 231 -6.61 45.11 -10.51
C THR A 231 -5.42 44.19 -10.78
N THR A 232 -4.54 44.56 -11.71
CA THR A 232 -3.29 43.82 -11.95
C THR A 232 -2.26 43.95 -10.82
N ALA A 233 -2.45 44.88 -9.87
CA ALA A 233 -1.63 44.98 -8.66
C ALA A 233 -2.07 43.98 -7.55
N ASP A 234 -3.24 43.35 -7.71
CA ASP A 234 -3.73 42.28 -6.83
C ASP A 234 -3.18 40.89 -7.24
N LEU A 235 -2.20 40.82 -8.16
CA LEU A 235 -1.65 39.59 -8.76
C LEU A 235 -0.15 39.43 -8.45
N VAL A 236 0.35 38.19 -8.48
CA VAL A 236 1.79 37.86 -8.31
C VAL A 236 2.50 37.69 -9.66
N ASP A 237 2.02 36.76 -10.49
CA ASP A 237 2.62 36.37 -11.77
C ASP A 237 1.86 36.93 -12.99
N GLY A 238 0.86 37.78 -12.76
CA GLY A 238 -0.05 38.29 -13.78
C GLY A 238 -1.25 37.37 -14.10
N THR A 239 -1.39 36.23 -13.40
CA THR A 239 -2.53 35.30 -13.52
C THR A 239 -3.14 34.94 -12.17
N HIS A 240 -2.32 34.76 -11.13
CA HIS A 240 -2.75 34.35 -9.80
C HIS A 240 -2.78 35.54 -8.82
N PRO A 241 -3.82 35.66 -7.98
CA PRO A 241 -3.87 36.69 -6.95
C PRO A 241 -2.75 36.57 -5.92
N ASN A 242 -2.36 37.70 -5.32
CA ASN A 242 -1.68 37.71 -4.02
C ASN A 242 -2.71 37.60 -2.87
N ASP A 243 -2.24 37.48 -1.63
CA ASP A 243 -3.11 37.29 -0.45
C ASP A 243 -4.18 38.39 -0.31
N TYR A 244 -3.87 39.64 -0.67
CA TYR A 244 -4.84 40.73 -0.64
C TYR A 244 -5.88 40.60 -1.77
N GLY A 245 -5.45 40.21 -2.96
CA GLY A 245 -6.34 39.84 -4.07
C GLY A 245 -7.27 38.66 -3.73
N TYR A 246 -6.78 37.66 -3.00
CA TYR A 246 -7.60 36.56 -2.49
C TYR A 246 -8.60 37.02 -1.41
N ARG A 247 -8.23 37.96 -0.53
CA ARG A 247 -9.17 38.58 0.43
C ARG A 247 -10.24 39.43 -0.27
N LYS A 248 -9.92 40.11 -1.39
CA LYS A 248 -10.93 40.73 -2.28
C LYS A 248 -11.87 39.70 -2.88
N MET A 249 -11.35 38.56 -3.38
CA MET A 249 -12.20 37.48 -3.90
C MET A 249 -13.17 36.97 -2.83
N ALA A 250 -12.67 36.70 -1.61
CA ALA A 250 -13.48 36.27 -0.47
C ALA A 250 -14.63 37.25 -0.17
N ALA A 251 -14.38 38.56 -0.17
CA ALA A 251 -15.40 39.57 0.11
C ALA A 251 -16.57 39.53 -0.91
N LYS A 252 -16.29 39.35 -2.20
CA LYS A 252 -17.36 39.24 -3.21
C LYS A 252 -18.05 37.88 -3.23
N TRP A 253 -17.36 36.79 -2.90
CA TRP A 253 -18.02 35.50 -2.65
C TRP A 253 -18.97 35.59 -1.43
N HIS A 254 -18.56 36.28 -0.37
CA HIS A 254 -19.38 36.56 0.82
C HIS A 254 -20.61 37.40 0.48
N GLN A 255 -20.43 38.50 -0.27
CA GLN A 255 -21.52 39.32 -0.81
C GLN A 255 -22.56 38.48 -1.57
N ALA A 256 -22.11 37.59 -2.45
CA ALA A 256 -23.01 36.70 -3.18
C ALA A 256 -23.72 35.66 -2.30
N ILE A 257 -23.07 35.11 -1.28
CA ILE A 257 -23.72 34.18 -0.34
C ILE A 257 -24.76 34.90 0.54
N LYS A 258 -24.49 36.14 0.99
CA LYS A 258 -25.51 37.00 1.63
C LYS A 258 -26.70 37.27 0.69
N GLN A 259 -26.47 37.41 -0.62
CA GLN A 259 -27.56 37.55 -1.59
C GLN A 259 -28.39 36.27 -1.75
N LEU A 260 -27.76 35.08 -1.74
CA LEU A 260 -28.47 33.80 -1.74
C LEU A 260 -29.37 33.64 -0.50
N ASP A 261 -28.90 34.11 0.66
CA ASP A 261 -29.65 34.09 1.91
C ASP A 261 -30.82 35.09 1.90
N ALA A 262 -30.56 36.34 1.49
CA ALA A 262 -31.57 37.38 1.37
C ALA A 262 -32.67 37.04 0.34
N ASN A 263 -32.35 36.26 -0.69
CA ASN A 263 -33.32 35.71 -1.64
C ASN A 263 -34.13 34.52 -1.07
N GLY A 264 -33.75 33.97 0.08
CA GLY A 264 -34.35 32.77 0.68
C GLY A 264 -34.02 31.47 -0.07
N TRP A 265 -32.91 31.43 -0.80
CA TRP A 265 -32.53 30.29 -1.66
C TRP A 265 -31.61 29.27 -0.97
N LEU A 266 -30.93 29.66 0.12
CA LEU A 266 -30.11 28.75 0.92
C LEU A 266 -31.00 27.72 1.64
N SER A 267 -30.62 26.44 1.53
CA SER A 267 -31.32 25.34 2.19
C SER A 267 -30.35 24.26 2.65
N ALA A 268 -30.76 23.41 3.59
CA ALA A 268 -29.90 22.37 4.15
C ALA A 268 -29.40 21.40 3.06
N PRO A 269 -28.11 21.01 3.08
CA PRO A 269 -27.55 20.09 2.09
C PRO A 269 -28.14 18.69 2.27
N THR A 270 -28.04 17.83 1.26
CA THR A 270 -28.65 16.50 1.35
C THR A 270 -27.84 15.58 2.27
N ASN A 271 -28.52 14.98 3.26
CA ASN A 271 -27.91 14.07 4.25
C ASN A 271 -27.61 12.65 3.71
N ASN A 272 -27.91 12.36 2.43
CA ASN A 272 -27.61 11.08 1.81
C ASN A 272 -26.20 11.11 1.19
N VAL A 273 -25.19 11.18 2.04
CA VAL A 273 -23.76 11.18 1.72
C VAL A 273 -23.01 10.31 2.73
N ALA A 274 -21.79 9.88 2.41
CA ALA A 274 -21.02 8.92 3.21
C ALA A 274 -20.19 9.56 4.36
N PHE A 275 -20.34 10.87 4.59
CA PHE A 275 -19.62 11.66 5.59
C PHE A 275 -20.59 12.51 6.42
N SER A 276 -20.07 13.15 7.47
CA SER A 276 -20.81 14.10 8.32
C SER A 276 -20.22 15.50 8.13
N ASP A 277 -21.04 16.50 7.86
CA ASP A 277 -20.57 17.90 7.74
C ASP A 277 -19.88 18.43 9.02
N ALA A 278 -20.08 17.75 10.15
CA ALA A 278 -19.47 18.08 11.44
C ALA A 278 -18.17 17.31 11.75
N ALA A 279 -17.65 16.48 10.83
CA ALA A 279 -16.45 15.68 11.05
C ALA A 279 -15.58 15.64 9.78
N GLY A 280 -14.38 16.22 9.88
CA GLY A 280 -13.38 16.27 8.82
C GLY A 280 -12.26 17.25 9.14
N GLY A 281 -11.53 17.68 8.11
CA GLY A 281 -10.58 18.79 8.20
C GLY A 281 -9.26 18.45 8.88
N THR A 282 -8.86 17.20 8.74
CA THR A 282 -7.70 16.59 9.38
C THR A 282 -7.14 15.52 8.46
N THR A 283 -5.82 15.37 8.41
CA THR A 283 -5.18 14.15 7.90
C THR A 283 -5.35 13.00 8.90
N THR A 284 -5.52 13.30 10.19
CA THR A 284 -5.78 12.37 11.28
C THR A 284 -7.25 11.93 11.34
N CYS A 285 -7.54 10.68 10.99
CA CYS A 285 -8.87 10.11 11.24
C CYS A 285 -8.86 8.57 11.36
N ASP A 286 -9.86 8.02 12.08
CA ASP A 286 -9.98 6.59 12.30
C ASP A 286 -10.37 5.85 11.00
N LYS A 287 -9.47 5.02 10.46
CA LYS A 287 -9.71 4.17 9.28
C LYS A 287 -11.00 3.36 9.44
N SER A 288 -11.77 3.18 8.37
CA SER A 288 -12.96 2.30 8.38
C SER A 288 -12.80 1.11 7.42
N PHE A 289 -13.29 -0.06 7.82
CA PHE A 289 -13.25 -1.26 6.99
C PHE A 289 -14.04 -1.02 5.69
N GLY A 290 -13.48 -1.41 4.54
CA GLY A 290 -14.05 -1.14 3.23
C GLY A 290 -14.05 0.33 2.78
N SER A 291 -13.52 1.29 3.55
CA SER A 291 -13.60 2.73 3.21
C SER A 291 -13.01 3.08 1.84
N GLY A 292 -11.86 2.48 1.48
CA GLY A 292 -11.23 2.68 0.17
C GLY A 292 -12.00 2.08 -1.00
N SER A 293 -12.95 1.16 -0.75
CA SER A 293 -13.93 0.67 -1.74
C SER A 293 -15.14 1.62 -1.89
N GLY A 294 -15.33 2.53 -0.93
CA GLY A 294 -16.27 3.64 -0.99
C GLY A 294 -15.66 4.95 -1.49
N ASP A 295 -14.32 5.04 -1.59
CA ASP A 295 -13.64 6.18 -2.21
C ASP A 295 -13.92 6.19 -3.73
N PRO A 296 -14.26 7.36 -4.33
CA PRO A 296 -14.53 7.46 -5.77
C PRO A 296 -13.34 7.09 -6.66
N ARG A 297 -12.12 7.19 -6.12
CA ARG A 297 -10.85 6.86 -6.79
C ARG A 297 -10.41 5.43 -6.45
N GLY A 298 -11.17 4.70 -5.63
CA GLY A 298 -10.91 3.33 -5.25
C GLY A 298 -10.77 2.41 -6.46
N LYS A 299 -9.80 1.51 -6.42
CA LYS A 299 -9.39 0.65 -7.55
C LYS A 299 -8.87 1.44 -8.77
N THR A 300 -8.28 2.62 -8.57
CA THR A 300 -7.48 3.30 -9.61
C THR A 300 -6.26 2.45 -9.97
N GLN A 301 -6.01 2.22 -11.26
CA GLN A 301 -4.82 1.47 -11.70
C GLN A 301 -3.58 2.38 -11.71
N VAL A 302 -2.74 2.25 -10.68
CA VAL A 302 -1.48 3.01 -10.56
C VAL A 302 -0.31 2.33 -11.26
N LEU A 303 -0.18 0.99 -11.22
CA LEU A 303 0.89 0.28 -11.92
C LEU A 303 0.40 -0.33 -13.23
N ASN A 304 1.09 0.02 -14.31
CA ASN A 304 0.83 -0.48 -15.67
C ASN A 304 1.96 -1.38 -16.21
N ALA A 305 3.05 -1.56 -15.46
CA ALA A 305 4.18 -2.45 -15.76
C ALA A 305 4.82 -2.34 -17.17
N LEU A 306 4.63 -1.22 -17.89
CA LEU A 306 5.07 -1.06 -19.28
C LEU A 306 6.58 -0.78 -19.43
N SER A 307 7.32 -0.63 -18.34
CA SER A 307 8.76 -0.34 -18.37
C SER A 307 9.59 -1.62 -18.58
N PRO A 308 10.64 -1.58 -19.42
CA PRO A 308 11.54 -2.71 -19.62
C PRO A 308 12.48 -2.97 -18.43
N GLN A 309 12.46 -2.13 -17.39
CA GLN A 309 13.17 -2.38 -16.13
C GLN A 309 12.37 -3.29 -15.17
N ILE A 310 11.06 -3.46 -15.39
CA ILE A 310 10.18 -4.26 -14.53
C ILE A 310 10.22 -5.71 -15.00
N ILE A 311 11.18 -6.47 -14.47
CA ILE A 311 11.57 -7.81 -14.96
C ILE A 311 11.39 -8.92 -13.93
N ASP A 312 11.21 -10.13 -14.46
CA ASP A 312 11.32 -11.41 -13.77
C ASP A 312 12.65 -12.09 -14.21
N ASP A 313 12.97 -13.26 -13.67
CA ASP A 313 14.08 -14.09 -14.18
C ASP A 313 13.67 -14.94 -15.41
N GLY A 314 12.50 -14.67 -15.98
CA GLY A 314 11.91 -15.37 -17.13
C GLY A 314 11.14 -16.63 -16.74
N GLN A 315 10.89 -17.51 -17.72
CA GLN A 315 10.35 -18.85 -17.48
C GLN A 315 11.48 -19.85 -17.22
N TYR A 316 11.27 -20.81 -16.31
CA TYR A 316 12.23 -21.89 -16.04
C TYR A 316 12.60 -22.67 -17.30
N LYS A 317 13.90 -22.74 -17.57
CA LYS A 317 14.49 -23.53 -18.66
C LYS A 317 15.42 -24.55 -18.05
N HIS A 318 14.98 -25.81 -18.01
CA HIS A 318 15.82 -26.89 -17.53
C HIS A 318 17.07 -27.06 -18.39
N SER A 319 18.20 -27.29 -17.74
CA SER A 319 19.40 -27.87 -18.33
C SER A 319 20.11 -28.66 -17.24
N SER A 320 20.92 -29.65 -17.63
CA SER A 320 21.65 -30.46 -16.66
C SER A 320 22.98 -30.95 -17.18
N GLN A 321 23.95 -31.12 -16.27
CA GLN A 321 25.25 -31.70 -16.52
C GLN A 321 25.31 -33.12 -15.95
N ALA A 322 25.57 -34.12 -16.81
CA ALA A 322 25.84 -35.48 -16.32
C ALA A 322 27.15 -35.51 -15.52
N MET A 323 27.07 -35.92 -14.26
CA MET A 323 28.22 -36.08 -13.37
C MET A 323 28.69 -37.55 -13.32
N GLY A 324 27.83 -38.48 -13.72
CA GLY A 324 28.08 -39.92 -13.69
C GLY A 324 28.05 -40.47 -12.26
N LYS A 325 28.69 -41.62 -12.08
CA LYS A 325 28.65 -42.37 -10.82
C LYS A 325 29.39 -41.66 -9.69
N ILE A 326 28.64 -41.33 -8.63
CA ILE A 326 29.17 -40.76 -7.38
C ILE A 326 29.36 -41.82 -6.28
N HIS A 327 28.63 -42.93 -6.32
CA HIS A 327 28.65 -43.95 -5.28
C HIS A 327 28.18 -45.32 -5.78
N GLU A 328 28.52 -46.37 -5.04
CA GLU A 328 28.04 -47.74 -5.23
C GLU A 328 27.94 -48.46 -3.88
N GLY A 329 27.07 -49.47 -3.78
CA GLY A 329 26.83 -50.17 -2.52
C GLY A 329 25.87 -51.34 -2.63
N THR A 330 25.38 -51.82 -1.48
CA THR A 330 24.36 -52.89 -1.42
C THR A 330 23.25 -52.57 -0.42
N TYR A 331 22.01 -52.92 -0.76
CA TYR A 331 20.84 -52.89 0.14
C TYR A 331 20.08 -54.23 0.08
N ALA A 332 19.19 -54.51 1.04
CA ALA A 332 18.53 -55.81 1.17
C ALA A 332 17.01 -55.70 1.41
N GLY A 333 16.24 -56.59 0.77
CA GLY A 333 14.78 -56.59 0.86
C GLY A 333 14.17 -55.26 0.44
N ASP A 334 13.37 -54.67 1.33
CA ASP A 334 12.66 -53.40 1.12
C ASP A 334 13.56 -52.15 1.31
N ASP A 335 14.84 -52.30 1.70
CA ASP A 335 15.73 -51.18 2.02
C ASP A 335 15.89 -50.18 0.86
N THR A 336 15.83 -48.88 1.17
CA THR A 336 15.88 -47.79 0.18
C THR A 336 16.78 -46.63 0.59
N VAL A 337 17.09 -45.78 -0.41
CA VAL A 337 17.78 -44.49 -0.30
C VAL A 337 16.77 -43.35 -0.40
N TRP A 338 17.01 -42.30 0.39
CA TRP A 338 16.43 -40.97 0.32
C TRP A 338 17.56 -39.94 0.31
N PHE A 339 17.22 -38.68 0.03
CA PHE A 339 18.08 -37.54 0.27
C PHE A 339 17.30 -36.53 1.12
N ALA A 340 17.96 -35.94 2.10
CA ALA A 340 17.37 -34.98 3.04
C ALA A 340 18.47 -34.15 3.71
N GLN A 341 18.21 -32.88 3.95
CA GLN A 341 19.10 -31.95 4.65
C GLN A 341 19.03 -32.18 6.17
N ILE A 342 19.70 -33.23 6.68
CA ILE A 342 19.62 -33.60 8.10
C ILE A 342 20.79 -33.08 8.94
N VAL A 343 21.88 -32.61 8.33
CA VAL A 343 23.05 -32.04 9.00
C VAL A 343 23.49 -30.72 8.34
N ASN A 344 23.12 -29.59 8.94
CA ASN A 344 23.60 -28.29 8.47
C ASN A 344 25.09 -28.05 8.83
N ASN A 345 25.90 -27.77 7.80
CA ASN A 345 27.33 -27.46 7.89
C ASN A 345 27.65 -25.96 8.04
N GLY A 346 26.69 -25.14 8.47
CA GLY A 346 26.79 -23.67 8.51
C GLY A 346 26.40 -23.01 7.18
N ALA A 347 25.69 -23.73 6.32
CA ALA A 347 24.99 -23.15 5.18
C ALA A 347 23.73 -22.40 5.69
N GLY A 348 23.47 -21.22 5.14
CA GLY A 348 22.19 -20.53 5.37
C GLY A 348 21.15 -20.91 4.31
N ARG A 349 19.86 -20.77 4.66
CA ARG A 349 18.69 -21.06 3.80
C ARG A 349 18.92 -20.60 2.36
N GLY A 350 19.10 -21.58 1.47
CA GLY A 350 19.39 -21.46 0.04
C GLY A 350 20.69 -22.16 -0.39
N GLY A 351 21.58 -22.44 0.56
CA GLY A 351 22.89 -23.09 0.32
C GLY A 351 23.01 -24.53 0.83
N GLU A 352 21.93 -25.10 1.37
CA GLU A 352 21.93 -26.46 1.93
C GLU A 352 22.22 -27.55 0.88
N LEU A 353 22.73 -28.67 1.38
CA LEU A 353 23.10 -29.86 0.61
C LEU A 353 22.36 -31.05 1.20
N ASP A 354 21.65 -31.82 0.38
CA ASP A 354 20.91 -32.96 0.90
C ASP A 354 21.88 -34.12 1.20
N ASP A 355 21.88 -34.59 2.46
CA ASP A 355 22.61 -35.76 2.90
C ASP A 355 22.03 -37.03 2.29
N TRP A 356 22.87 -38.06 2.18
CA TRP A 356 22.43 -39.37 1.73
C TRP A 356 21.86 -40.14 2.92
N VAL A 357 20.55 -40.38 2.94
CA VAL A 357 19.86 -41.07 4.04
C VAL A 357 19.35 -42.43 3.57
N PHE A 358 19.50 -43.49 4.37
CA PHE A 358 19.16 -44.84 3.94
C PHE A 358 18.85 -45.78 5.11
N SER A 359 18.02 -46.78 4.88
CA SER A 359 17.81 -47.85 5.84
C SER A 359 18.83 -48.97 5.66
N GLN A 360 19.09 -49.74 6.72
CA GLN A 360 19.65 -51.07 6.58
C GLN A 360 19.18 -52.00 7.70
N GLY A 361 18.43 -53.05 7.34
CA GLY A 361 18.06 -54.15 8.23
C GLY A 361 17.03 -53.75 9.29
N GLU A 362 15.85 -54.37 9.23
CA GLU A 362 14.71 -54.10 10.14
C GLU A 362 14.28 -52.60 10.23
N GLY A 363 14.69 -51.78 9.25
CA GLY A 363 14.33 -50.35 9.15
C GLY A 363 15.26 -49.38 9.89
N VAL A 364 16.41 -49.83 10.41
CA VAL A 364 17.38 -48.95 11.10
C VAL A 364 17.95 -47.90 10.14
N ILE A 365 17.89 -46.61 10.51
CA ILE A 365 18.29 -45.49 9.65
C ILE A 365 19.76 -45.10 9.84
N TYR A 366 20.45 -44.88 8.73
CA TYR A 366 21.82 -44.40 8.61
C TYR A 366 21.88 -43.20 7.67
N TYR A 367 22.97 -42.45 7.72
CA TYR A 367 23.27 -41.42 6.73
C TYR A 367 24.75 -41.38 6.34
N ARG A 368 25.04 -40.62 5.29
CA ARG A 368 26.37 -40.08 4.98
C ARG A 368 26.21 -38.57 4.79
N GLU A 369 27.06 -37.81 5.46
CA GLU A 369 27.09 -36.35 5.32
C GLU A 369 27.47 -35.94 3.89
N ASN A 370 26.75 -34.98 3.30
CA ASN A 370 27.11 -34.40 2.00
C ASN A 370 28.21 -33.34 2.18
N LEU A 371 29.41 -33.66 1.70
CA LEU A 371 30.60 -32.81 1.79
C LEU A 371 30.73 -31.87 0.57
N GLY A 372 29.70 -31.82 -0.27
CA GLY A 372 29.62 -31.03 -1.49
C GLY A 372 30.23 -31.72 -2.71
N ASN A 373 29.86 -31.21 -3.89
CA ASN A 373 30.36 -31.69 -5.19
C ASN A 373 30.18 -33.21 -5.43
N GLY A 374 29.15 -33.82 -4.83
CA GLY A 374 28.86 -35.26 -4.93
C GLY A 374 29.77 -36.15 -4.07
N VAL A 375 30.57 -35.57 -3.17
CA VAL A 375 31.38 -36.31 -2.20
C VAL A 375 30.55 -36.53 -0.93
N PHE A 376 30.38 -37.80 -0.53
CA PHE A 376 29.67 -38.18 0.69
C PHE A 376 30.62 -38.80 1.72
N GLY A 377 30.42 -38.46 2.99
CA GLY A 377 31.24 -38.91 4.11
C GLY A 377 31.03 -40.38 4.50
N ASP A 378 31.59 -40.76 5.65
CA ASP A 378 31.44 -42.09 6.22
C ASP A 378 29.98 -42.41 6.58
N LYS A 379 29.68 -43.72 6.66
CA LYS A 379 28.37 -44.23 7.08
C LYS A 379 28.21 -44.04 8.59
N ILE A 380 27.23 -43.25 9.01
CA ILE A 380 26.93 -42.96 10.42
C ILE A 380 25.52 -43.47 10.76
N TYR A 381 25.37 -44.06 11.95
CA TYR A 381 24.08 -44.51 12.49
C TYR A 381 23.35 -43.36 13.20
N ILE A 382 22.03 -43.25 13.04
CA ILE A 382 21.19 -42.28 13.75
C ILE A 382 20.50 -42.99 14.95
N PRO A 383 21.05 -42.88 16.19
CA PRO A 383 20.61 -43.71 17.33
C PRO A 383 19.24 -43.33 17.91
N SER A 384 18.76 -42.13 17.62
CA SER A 384 17.44 -41.60 17.97
C SER A 384 16.31 -42.25 17.14
N LEU A 385 16.55 -42.50 15.85
CA LEU A 385 15.55 -43.02 14.92
C LEU A 385 15.40 -44.54 15.03
N LYS A 386 14.65 -44.99 16.04
CA LYS A 386 14.17 -46.37 16.20
C LYS A 386 12.75 -46.50 15.68
N THR A 387 12.63 -46.55 14.37
CA THR A 387 11.36 -46.45 13.66
C THR A 387 10.56 -47.75 13.64
N THR A 388 9.25 -47.66 13.86
CA THR A 388 8.27 -48.71 13.52
C THR A 388 7.54 -48.42 12.20
N CYS A 389 7.94 -47.36 11.48
CA CYS A 389 7.34 -46.97 10.22
C CYS A 389 7.72 -47.97 9.11
N LYS A 390 6.75 -48.38 8.29
CA LYS A 390 7.02 -49.14 7.07
C LYS A 390 7.70 -48.22 6.05
N GLN A 391 8.72 -48.71 5.34
CA GLN A 391 9.60 -47.87 4.51
C GLN A 391 8.84 -47.03 3.46
N GLY A 392 7.81 -47.58 2.82
CA GLY A 392 6.95 -46.85 1.86
C GLY A 392 6.16 -45.67 2.46
N GLY A 393 6.05 -45.58 3.80
CA GLY A 393 5.47 -44.46 4.53
C GLY A 393 6.47 -43.39 4.98
N ILE A 394 7.78 -43.65 4.90
CA ILE A 394 8.82 -42.69 5.33
C ILE A 394 8.92 -41.55 4.31
N ARG A 395 8.91 -40.31 4.83
CA ARG A 395 9.19 -39.07 4.09
C ARG A 395 10.19 -38.25 4.92
N TRP A 396 10.77 -37.25 4.27
CA TRP A 396 11.68 -36.28 4.87
C TRP A 396 11.29 -34.88 4.42
N GLY A 397 11.60 -33.87 5.22
CA GLY A 397 11.45 -32.47 4.88
C GLY A 397 11.11 -31.60 6.09
N ASP A 398 11.54 -30.35 6.07
CA ASP A 398 11.32 -29.35 7.12
C ASP A 398 9.81 -29.07 7.37
N VAL A 399 9.29 -29.37 8.58
CA VAL A 399 7.90 -29.05 8.96
C VAL A 399 7.76 -27.80 9.84
N ASN A 400 8.87 -27.15 10.23
CA ASN A 400 8.88 -26.09 11.26
C ASN A 400 9.55 -24.77 10.82
N ASN A 401 10.20 -24.74 9.65
CA ASN A 401 11.02 -23.69 9.06
C ASN A 401 12.38 -23.42 9.76
N ASP A 402 13.03 -24.42 10.37
CA ASP A 402 14.35 -24.27 11.03
C ASP A 402 15.56 -24.51 10.10
N GLY A 403 15.40 -25.25 9.00
CA GLY A 403 16.44 -25.52 8.01
C GLY A 403 17.06 -26.92 8.08
N LEU A 404 16.47 -27.81 8.86
CA LEU A 404 16.72 -29.24 8.88
C LEU A 404 15.47 -30.01 8.42
N ASP A 405 15.69 -31.11 7.70
CA ASP A 405 14.61 -31.98 7.29
C ASP A 405 14.23 -32.94 8.42
N ASP A 406 12.93 -32.98 8.75
CA ASP A 406 12.39 -33.81 9.82
C ASP A 406 12.15 -35.26 9.37
N PHE A 407 12.12 -36.20 10.32
CA PHE A 407 11.70 -37.57 10.04
C PHE A 407 10.17 -37.69 10.08
N ILE A 408 9.57 -38.07 8.95
CA ILE A 408 8.11 -38.12 8.80
C ILE A 408 7.66 -39.55 8.50
N CYS A 409 6.69 -40.05 9.28
CA CYS A 409 6.01 -41.31 9.01
C CYS A 409 4.55 -41.07 8.60
N ILE A 410 4.21 -41.41 7.36
CA ILE A 410 2.83 -41.50 6.88
C ILE A 410 2.32 -42.92 7.17
N GLY A 411 1.33 -43.05 8.06
CA GLY A 411 0.64 -44.32 8.34
C GLY A 411 -0.18 -44.82 7.14
N SER A 412 -0.64 -46.08 7.16
CA SER A 412 -1.41 -46.67 6.06
C SER A 412 -2.69 -45.89 5.70
N GLU A 413 -3.31 -45.28 6.71
CA GLU A 413 -4.50 -44.43 6.60
C GLU A 413 -4.18 -42.98 6.16
N GLY A 414 -2.91 -42.65 5.89
CA GLY A 414 -2.45 -41.29 5.56
C GLY A 414 -2.02 -40.44 6.76
N ASN A 415 -2.35 -40.83 7.99
CA ASN A 415 -2.01 -40.07 9.21
C ASN A 415 -0.51 -39.78 9.30
N MET A 416 -0.14 -38.50 9.46
CA MET A 416 1.24 -38.00 9.49
C MET A 416 1.74 -37.89 10.92
N TYR A 417 2.82 -38.60 11.22
CA TYR A 417 3.57 -38.55 12.47
C TYR A 417 4.96 -37.97 12.19
N VAL A 418 5.50 -37.19 13.13
CA VAL A 418 6.78 -36.47 12.94
C VAL A 418 7.71 -36.69 14.13
N SER A 419 9.00 -36.84 13.86
CA SER A 419 10.07 -36.64 14.83
C SER A 419 10.93 -35.46 14.37
N ILE A 420 11.01 -34.42 15.20
CA ILE A 420 11.75 -33.19 14.89
C ILE A 420 13.25 -33.46 14.88
N ASN A 421 13.98 -32.89 13.94
CA ASN A 421 15.44 -32.93 13.89
C ASN A 421 16.05 -31.86 14.81
N ASP A 422 16.40 -32.24 16.05
CA ASP A 422 17.09 -31.36 17.01
C ASP A 422 18.56 -31.07 16.62
N GLY A 423 19.00 -31.55 15.44
CA GLY A 423 20.32 -31.30 14.86
C GLY A 423 21.48 -32.06 15.51
N GLY A 424 22.71 -31.66 15.17
CA GLY A 424 23.95 -32.25 15.66
C GLY A 424 24.63 -33.24 14.72
N LYS A 425 25.71 -33.88 15.20
CA LYS A 425 26.49 -34.89 14.45
C LYS A 425 26.87 -36.07 15.37
N PRO A 426 26.23 -37.26 15.24
CA PRO A 426 25.04 -37.54 14.43
C PRO A 426 23.84 -36.69 14.85
N PRO A 427 22.87 -36.44 13.95
CA PRO A 427 21.67 -35.67 14.26
C PRO A 427 20.78 -36.39 15.29
N ALA A 428 20.19 -35.62 16.19
CA ALA A 428 19.22 -36.07 17.17
C ALA A 428 17.79 -35.90 16.64
N PHE A 429 16.91 -36.84 16.96
CA PHE A 429 15.51 -36.80 16.53
C PHE A 429 14.57 -37.05 17.72
N ARG A 430 13.50 -36.25 17.80
CA ARG A 430 12.57 -36.22 18.93
C ARG A 430 11.14 -36.42 18.45
N ASP A 431 10.56 -37.58 18.79
CA ASP A 431 9.18 -37.90 18.45
C ASP A 431 8.20 -36.92 19.08
N ILE A 432 7.43 -36.22 18.24
CA ILE A 432 6.33 -35.33 18.64
C ILE A 432 4.97 -35.97 18.35
N GLY A 433 4.94 -37.21 17.87
CA GLY A 433 3.74 -38.01 17.65
C GLY A 433 2.90 -37.55 16.46
N LEU A 434 1.58 -37.66 16.59
CA LEU A 434 0.65 -37.25 15.53
C LEU A 434 0.78 -35.74 15.25
N TYR A 435 0.99 -35.42 13.97
CA TYR A 435 1.18 -34.08 13.44
C TYR A 435 -0.04 -33.64 12.63
N LYS A 436 -0.61 -34.55 11.82
CA LYS A 436 -1.86 -34.35 11.08
C LYS A 436 -2.64 -35.64 10.89
N SER A 437 -3.93 -35.59 11.21
CA SER A 437 -4.90 -36.63 10.82
C SER A 437 -5.21 -36.56 9.33
N ALA A 438 -5.34 -37.72 8.68
CA ALA A 438 -5.61 -37.81 7.25
C ALA A 438 -6.98 -37.20 6.86
N PRO A 439 -7.09 -36.56 5.68
CA PRO A 439 -8.38 -36.24 5.08
C PRO A 439 -9.10 -37.54 4.67
N SER A 440 -10.41 -37.60 4.91
CA SER A 440 -11.22 -38.79 4.61
C SER A 440 -11.17 -39.16 3.12
N GLY A 441 -11.03 -40.46 2.84
CA GLY A 441 -11.02 -41.01 1.47
C GLY A 441 -9.63 -41.16 0.83
N TYR A 442 -8.55 -40.74 1.50
CA TYR A 442 -7.18 -40.82 1.00
C TYR A 442 -6.32 -41.73 1.88
N ALA A 443 -5.47 -42.55 1.27
CA ALA A 443 -4.55 -43.46 1.97
C ALA A 443 -3.08 -43.03 1.79
N GLN A 444 -2.14 -43.75 2.42
CA GLN A 444 -0.69 -43.52 2.33
C GLN A 444 -0.18 -43.24 0.91
N THR A 445 -0.69 -43.95 -0.10
CA THR A 445 -0.29 -43.83 -1.51
C THR A 445 -0.74 -42.51 -2.16
N ASN A 446 -1.78 -41.87 -1.66
CA ASN A 446 -2.26 -40.58 -2.14
C ASN A 446 -1.42 -39.40 -1.61
N VAL A 447 -0.76 -39.55 -0.46
CA VAL A 447 -0.10 -38.44 0.23
C VAL A 447 1.15 -37.98 -0.53
N ARG A 448 1.26 -36.67 -0.75
CA ARG A 448 2.48 -35.97 -1.16
C ARG A 448 2.69 -34.81 -0.18
N LEU A 449 3.93 -34.49 0.12
CA LEU A 449 4.29 -33.36 0.97
C LEU A 449 5.12 -32.39 0.13
N GLY A 450 4.99 -31.12 0.40
CA GLY A 450 5.77 -30.04 -0.22
C GLY A 450 5.30 -28.71 0.34
N ASP A 451 6.19 -27.74 0.51
CA ASP A 451 5.77 -26.35 0.72
C ASP A 451 5.10 -25.86 -0.59
N ILE A 452 3.81 -25.53 -0.55
CA ILE A 452 3.08 -25.03 -1.73
C ILE A 452 2.98 -23.51 -1.72
N ASP A 453 2.93 -22.87 -0.55
CA ASP A 453 2.71 -21.43 -0.46
C ASP A 453 4.01 -20.58 -0.38
N GLY A 454 5.14 -21.21 -0.09
CA GLY A 454 6.49 -20.63 -0.04
C GLY A 454 6.85 -19.95 1.29
N ASP A 455 6.45 -20.53 2.43
CA ASP A 455 6.81 -20.04 3.77
C ASP A 455 7.87 -20.87 4.51
N GLY A 456 8.34 -21.96 3.91
CA GLY A 456 9.41 -22.82 4.40
C GLY A 456 8.94 -24.00 5.24
N ARG A 457 7.62 -24.23 5.36
CA ARG A 457 7.03 -25.38 6.04
C ARG A 457 6.41 -26.34 5.04
N LEU A 458 6.66 -27.65 5.20
CA LEU A 458 5.93 -28.66 4.43
C LEU A 458 4.42 -28.58 4.67
N ASP A 459 3.66 -28.39 3.59
CA ASP A 459 2.22 -28.62 3.56
C ASP A 459 1.91 -30.10 3.33
N TYR A 460 0.73 -30.51 3.80
CA TYR A 460 0.21 -31.84 3.54
C TYR A 460 -0.74 -31.81 2.35
N CYS A 461 -0.41 -32.57 1.31
CA CYS A 461 -1.20 -32.70 0.09
C CYS A 461 -1.66 -34.14 -0.18
N VAL A 462 -2.73 -34.29 -0.95
CA VAL A 462 -3.20 -35.58 -1.47
C VAL A 462 -3.49 -35.49 -2.97
N VAL A 463 -3.05 -36.51 -3.71
CA VAL A 463 -3.37 -36.69 -5.12
C VAL A 463 -4.59 -37.61 -5.24
N ALA A 464 -5.67 -37.08 -5.81
CA ALA A 464 -6.88 -37.84 -6.12
C ALA A 464 -6.70 -38.75 -7.35
N GLY A 465 -7.59 -39.72 -7.54
CA GLY A 465 -7.47 -40.73 -8.62
C GLY A 465 -7.56 -40.17 -10.06
N ASN A 466 -7.97 -38.92 -10.23
CA ASN A 466 -7.95 -38.18 -11.50
C ASN A 466 -6.68 -37.32 -11.69
N GLY A 467 -5.78 -37.29 -10.70
CA GLY A 467 -4.56 -36.48 -10.69
C GLY A 467 -4.73 -35.06 -10.15
N ASP A 468 -5.91 -34.68 -9.64
CA ASP A 468 -6.08 -33.42 -8.91
C ASP A 468 -5.33 -33.47 -7.57
N ILE A 469 -4.77 -32.34 -7.13
CA ILE A 469 -4.11 -32.21 -5.83
C ILE A 469 -4.88 -31.26 -4.93
N TYR A 470 -5.11 -31.69 -3.68
CA TYR A 470 -5.70 -30.89 -2.60
C TYR A 470 -4.69 -30.79 -1.46
N CYS A 471 -4.52 -29.61 -0.87
CA CYS A 471 -3.53 -29.34 0.17
C CYS A 471 -4.13 -28.59 1.37
N TRP A 472 -3.50 -28.76 2.53
CA TRP A 472 -3.80 -28.01 3.75
C TRP A 472 -2.52 -27.37 4.28
N ARG A 473 -2.55 -26.06 4.54
CA ARG A 473 -1.39 -25.28 4.99
C ARG A 473 -0.98 -25.66 6.41
N ASN A 474 0.32 -25.81 6.64
CA ASN A 474 0.95 -25.92 7.97
C ASN A 474 1.02 -24.54 8.65
N GLY A 475 -0.10 -24.08 9.22
CA GLY A 475 -0.23 -22.73 9.77
C GLY A 475 0.27 -22.60 11.20
N GLY A 476 1.26 -21.73 11.44
CA GLY A 476 1.78 -21.39 12.77
C GLY A 476 3.27 -21.05 12.75
N VAL A 477 3.84 -20.74 13.92
CA VAL A 477 5.25 -20.32 14.08
C VAL A 477 6.07 -21.21 15.02
N GLY A 478 5.49 -22.30 15.54
CA GLY A 478 6.17 -23.26 16.43
C GLY A 478 6.47 -24.59 15.77
N GLU A 479 7.04 -25.55 16.51
CA GLU A 479 7.34 -26.93 16.06
C GLU A 479 6.12 -27.66 15.47
N LYS A 480 4.92 -27.32 15.96
CA LYS A 480 3.65 -27.86 15.50
C LYS A 480 2.78 -26.80 14.81
N PRO A 481 1.85 -27.22 13.93
CA PRO A 481 0.88 -26.31 13.34
C PRO A 481 -0.06 -25.85 14.45
N ALA A 482 -0.26 -24.53 14.57
CA ALA A 482 -1.34 -23.97 15.38
C ALA A 482 -2.70 -24.29 14.75
N TYR A 483 -2.76 -24.41 13.42
CA TYR A 483 -3.94 -24.81 12.66
C TYR A 483 -3.56 -25.44 11.31
N TRP A 484 -4.48 -26.21 10.73
CA TRP A 484 -4.40 -26.70 9.35
C TRP A 484 -5.48 -26.03 8.51
N GLN A 485 -5.09 -25.28 7.47
CA GLN A 485 -6.03 -24.46 6.67
C GLN A 485 -6.18 -25.00 5.24
N ASP A 486 -7.40 -25.17 4.77
CA ASP A 486 -7.66 -25.56 3.37
C ASP A 486 -7.29 -24.41 2.40
N PHE A 487 -6.58 -24.73 1.32
CA PHE A 487 -5.99 -23.73 0.44
C PHE A 487 -7.01 -22.80 -0.26
N TRP A 488 -8.21 -23.28 -0.63
CA TRP A 488 -9.28 -22.40 -1.17
C TRP A 488 -10.70 -23.01 -1.19
N GLY A 489 -11.17 -23.49 -0.05
CA GLY A 489 -12.57 -23.94 0.13
C GLY A 489 -12.87 -25.28 -0.55
N GLY A 490 -11.94 -26.23 -0.48
CA GLY A 490 -12.09 -27.58 -1.04
C GLY A 490 -11.88 -27.66 -2.56
N LYS A 491 -11.28 -26.63 -3.18
CA LYS A 491 -10.83 -26.65 -4.58
C LYS A 491 -9.45 -27.30 -4.68
N PRO A 492 -9.12 -27.99 -5.79
CA PRO A 492 -7.78 -28.49 -6.00
C PRO A 492 -6.80 -27.34 -6.22
N VAL A 493 -5.62 -27.40 -5.59
CA VAL A 493 -4.51 -26.46 -5.85
C VAL A 493 -3.90 -26.70 -7.23
N PHE A 494 -3.99 -27.92 -7.75
CA PHE A 494 -3.55 -28.30 -9.10
C PHE A 494 -4.58 -29.23 -9.73
N THR A 495 -5.12 -28.85 -10.90
CA THR A 495 -6.01 -29.71 -11.69
C THR A 495 -5.19 -30.74 -12.48
N GLY A 496 -5.54 -32.02 -12.37
CA GLY A 496 -4.81 -33.13 -12.98
C GLY A 496 -4.68 -33.04 -14.50
N LYS A 497 -3.51 -33.42 -15.04
CA LYS A 497 -3.19 -33.34 -16.48
C LYS A 497 -3.41 -34.65 -17.24
N ASN A 498 -4.14 -35.61 -16.67
CA ASN A 498 -4.41 -36.94 -17.24
C ASN A 498 -3.14 -37.76 -17.61
N MET A 499 -2.02 -37.56 -16.92
CA MET A 499 -0.74 -38.23 -17.25
C MET A 499 -0.73 -39.75 -16.97
N GLY A 500 -1.70 -40.27 -16.21
CA GLY A 500 -1.80 -41.68 -15.84
C GLY A 500 -1.63 -41.90 -14.34
N ASN A 501 -0.77 -42.83 -13.94
CA ASN A 501 -0.62 -43.21 -12.53
C ASN A 501 -0.08 -42.05 -11.66
N ILE A 502 -0.75 -41.82 -10.52
CA ILE A 502 -0.41 -40.84 -9.49
C ILE A 502 0.94 -41.14 -8.80
N ASP A 503 1.43 -42.38 -8.85
CA ASP A 503 2.77 -42.74 -8.34
C ASP A 503 3.90 -41.99 -9.07
N GLY A 504 3.64 -41.48 -10.28
CA GLY A 504 4.56 -40.59 -10.99
C GLY A 504 4.61 -39.16 -10.46
N VAL A 505 3.59 -38.71 -9.72
CA VAL A 505 3.53 -37.33 -9.18
C VAL A 505 4.51 -37.17 -8.01
N GLN A 506 5.33 -36.13 -8.08
CA GLN A 506 6.19 -35.64 -7.00
C GLN A 506 6.00 -34.13 -6.82
N LEU A 507 6.31 -33.63 -5.64
CA LEU A 507 6.38 -32.20 -5.30
C LEU A 507 7.83 -31.91 -4.93
N VAL A 508 8.51 -31.06 -5.70
CA VAL A 508 9.96 -30.83 -5.64
C VAL A 508 10.28 -29.42 -6.10
N ASP A 509 11.05 -28.64 -5.33
CA ASP A 509 11.65 -27.39 -5.80
C ASP A 509 12.72 -27.69 -6.90
N ILE A 510 12.44 -27.32 -8.15
CA ILE A 510 13.35 -27.53 -9.30
C ILE A 510 13.95 -26.24 -9.86
N ASN A 511 13.41 -25.07 -9.47
CA ASN A 511 13.85 -23.73 -9.88
C ASN A 511 14.76 -23.03 -8.85
N GLY A 512 14.67 -23.39 -7.57
CA GLY A 512 15.42 -22.87 -6.43
C GLY A 512 14.72 -21.76 -5.65
N ASP A 513 13.38 -21.70 -5.62
CA ASP A 513 12.60 -20.61 -5.00
C ASP A 513 11.89 -20.96 -3.68
N PHE A 514 12.14 -22.16 -3.14
CA PHE A 514 11.49 -22.78 -1.98
C PHE A 514 10.02 -23.21 -2.16
N ARG A 515 9.42 -23.03 -3.33
CA ARG A 515 8.11 -23.61 -3.66
C ARG A 515 8.29 -24.99 -4.26
N SER A 516 7.41 -25.91 -3.86
CA SER A 516 7.42 -27.25 -4.43
C SER A 516 6.71 -27.25 -5.79
N ASP A 517 7.49 -27.48 -6.85
CA ASP A 517 6.97 -27.61 -8.21
C ASP A 517 6.28 -28.96 -8.43
N TRP A 518 5.38 -29.00 -9.40
CA TRP A 518 4.68 -30.23 -9.77
C TRP A 518 5.49 -30.97 -10.83
N LEU A 519 6.01 -32.14 -10.47
CA LEU A 519 6.72 -33.04 -11.36
C LEU A 519 5.88 -34.30 -11.57
N TRP A 520 5.83 -34.79 -12.81
CA TRP A 520 5.33 -36.14 -13.10
C TRP A 520 6.34 -36.95 -13.89
N LEU A 521 6.74 -38.09 -13.34
CA LEU A 521 7.63 -39.07 -13.93
C LEU A 521 6.81 -40.13 -14.66
N ASP A 522 7.13 -40.42 -15.91
CA ASP A 522 6.67 -41.67 -16.55
C ASP A 522 7.43 -42.90 -16.00
N ASP A 523 7.18 -44.07 -16.59
CA ASP A 523 7.79 -45.32 -16.15
C ASP A 523 9.30 -45.41 -16.43
N THR A 524 9.81 -44.64 -17.40
CA THR A 524 11.24 -44.57 -17.75
C THR A 524 11.99 -43.41 -17.08
N GLY A 525 11.32 -42.72 -16.16
CA GLY A 525 11.86 -41.56 -15.43
C GLY A 525 11.80 -40.25 -16.21
N LYS A 526 11.12 -40.18 -17.37
CA LYS A 526 10.97 -38.92 -18.12
C LYS A 526 10.06 -37.98 -17.32
N VAL A 527 10.54 -36.77 -17.05
CA VAL A 527 9.86 -35.79 -16.18
C VAL A 527 9.13 -34.75 -17.01
N THR A 528 7.84 -34.56 -16.73
CA THR A 528 7.06 -33.37 -17.12
C THR A 528 6.93 -32.44 -15.91
N THR A 529 7.14 -31.14 -16.08
CA THR A 529 7.19 -30.14 -14.99
C THR A 529 6.20 -28.99 -15.20
N TYR A 530 5.58 -28.55 -14.10
CA TYR A 530 4.88 -27.27 -13.96
C TYR A 530 5.44 -26.51 -12.75
N ILE A 531 5.85 -25.26 -12.93
CA ILE A 531 6.43 -24.43 -11.86
C ILE A 531 5.32 -23.81 -11.00
N ASN A 532 5.53 -23.78 -9.69
CA ASN A 532 4.67 -23.15 -8.69
C ASN A 532 4.93 -21.64 -8.64
N GLN A 533 3.95 -20.81 -9.01
CA GLN A 533 4.05 -19.35 -8.94
C GLN A 533 2.95 -18.78 -8.03
N ARG A 534 3.23 -17.72 -7.29
CA ARG A 534 2.25 -17.06 -6.42
C ARG A 534 1.02 -16.60 -7.22
N GLY A 535 -0.17 -16.94 -6.71
CA GLY A 535 -1.45 -16.56 -7.29
C GLY A 535 -1.78 -15.08 -7.13
N GLN A 536 -2.72 -14.58 -7.94
CA GLN A 536 -3.13 -13.17 -8.00
C GLN A 536 -4.44 -12.88 -7.23
N THR A 537 -5.08 -13.87 -6.65
CA THR A 537 -6.40 -13.75 -6.01
C THR A 537 -6.34 -14.14 -4.53
N ASP A 538 -7.45 -13.92 -3.84
CA ASP A 538 -7.77 -14.54 -2.56
C ASP A 538 -7.51 -16.07 -2.58
N GLY A 539 -7.17 -16.61 -1.40
CA GLY A 539 -6.69 -17.99 -1.24
C GLY A 539 -5.23 -18.16 -1.64
N LEU A 540 -4.72 -19.38 -1.51
CA LEU A 540 -3.29 -19.69 -1.76
C LEU A 540 -3.05 -20.62 -2.96
N ILE A 541 -4.03 -20.77 -3.86
CA ILE A 541 -3.85 -21.59 -5.08
C ILE A 541 -2.75 -20.97 -5.98
N PRO A 542 -1.70 -21.73 -6.33
CA PRO A 542 -0.67 -21.24 -7.25
C PRO A 542 -1.17 -21.06 -8.68
N ASN A 543 -0.51 -20.14 -9.40
CA ASN A 543 -0.49 -20.18 -10.86
C ASN A 543 0.58 -21.21 -11.30
N TRP A 544 0.17 -22.24 -12.06
CA TRP A 544 1.06 -23.32 -12.47
C TRP A 544 1.58 -23.15 -13.90
N ASP A 545 2.88 -22.83 -14.04
CA ASP A 545 3.51 -22.56 -15.33
C ASP A 545 4.08 -23.82 -15.99
N SER A 546 3.47 -24.25 -17.08
CA SER A 546 3.86 -25.44 -17.85
C SER A 546 5.23 -25.28 -18.51
N VAL A 547 6.23 -26.04 -18.08
CA VAL A 547 7.55 -26.13 -18.74
C VAL A 547 7.54 -27.20 -19.84
N GLY A 548 6.75 -28.26 -19.64
CA GLY A 548 6.76 -29.45 -20.50
C GLY A 548 7.78 -30.48 -20.00
N VAL A 549 8.43 -31.20 -20.92
CA VAL A 549 9.43 -32.22 -20.55
C VAL A 549 10.74 -31.55 -20.17
N THR A 550 11.19 -31.74 -18.92
CA THR A 550 12.46 -31.22 -18.41
C THR A 550 13.58 -32.25 -18.48
N HIS A 551 13.30 -33.48 -18.06
CA HIS A 551 14.29 -34.57 -18.04
C HIS A 551 13.86 -35.68 -19.00
N GLY A 552 14.78 -36.18 -19.83
CA GLY A 552 14.51 -37.24 -20.82
C GLY A 552 14.21 -38.63 -20.25
N GLY A 553 14.48 -38.85 -18.96
CA GLY A 553 14.46 -40.17 -18.34
C GLY A 553 15.70 -41.00 -18.67
N ILE A 554 15.81 -42.19 -18.07
CA ILE A 554 16.95 -43.11 -18.28
C ILE A 554 16.63 -44.22 -19.29
N SER A 555 15.44 -44.19 -19.91
CA SER A 555 15.00 -45.04 -21.03
C SER A 555 14.81 -46.55 -20.77
N GLU A 556 14.91 -46.98 -19.51
CA GLU A 556 14.58 -48.35 -19.07
C GLU A 556 13.19 -48.37 -18.41
N ALA A 557 12.40 -49.42 -18.62
CA ALA A 557 11.08 -49.56 -17.99
C ALA A 557 11.20 -49.94 -16.51
N GLY A 558 10.28 -49.45 -15.67
CA GLY A 558 10.32 -49.62 -14.21
C GLY A 558 11.37 -48.74 -13.51
N ALA A 559 11.93 -47.73 -14.19
CA ALA A 559 12.95 -46.83 -13.64
C ALA A 559 12.41 -45.86 -12.59
N ARG A 560 11.13 -45.45 -12.68
CA ARG A 560 10.48 -44.48 -11.76
C ARG A 560 10.84 -44.67 -10.27
N PRO A 561 10.66 -45.84 -9.63
CA PRO A 561 10.98 -46.04 -8.20
C PRO A 561 12.48 -45.92 -7.84
N GLN A 562 13.37 -45.88 -8.83
CA GLN A 562 14.82 -45.70 -8.65
C GLN A 562 15.25 -44.22 -8.81
N ILE A 563 14.37 -43.30 -9.22
CA ILE A 563 14.68 -41.87 -9.35
C ILE A 563 14.50 -41.13 -8.02
N ARG A 564 15.39 -40.20 -7.69
CA ARG A 564 15.29 -39.23 -6.59
C ARG A 564 15.62 -37.82 -7.10
N PHE A 565 15.23 -36.83 -6.33
CA PHE A 565 15.61 -35.43 -6.51
C PHE A 565 16.32 -34.96 -5.24
N ALA A 566 17.45 -34.25 -5.38
CA ALA A 566 18.31 -33.90 -4.25
C ALA A 566 19.29 -32.75 -4.59
N ARG A 567 19.54 -31.86 -3.65
CA ARG A 567 20.58 -30.79 -3.71
C ARG A 567 21.98 -31.38 -3.50
N VAL A 568 22.47 -32.20 -4.44
CA VAL A 568 23.77 -32.88 -4.34
C VAL A 568 24.94 -31.92 -4.60
N TYR A 569 24.75 -30.96 -5.52
CA TYR A 569 25.81 -30.12 -6.06
C TYR A 569 25.71 -28.62 -5.72
N GLY A 570 24.98 -28.26 -4.66
CA GLY A 570 24.95 -26.90 -4.10
C GLY A 570 24.48 -25.83 -5.08
N SER A 571 23.55 -26.18 -5.97
CA SER A 571 23.00 -25.28 -6.99
C SER A 571 21.81 -24.44 -6.49
N GLY A 572 21.35 -24.67 -5.26
CA GLY A 572 20.06 -24.20 -4.74
C GLY A 572 18.85 -24.95 -5.29
N ARG A 573 19.03 -25.79 -6.33
CA ARG A 573 17.99 -26.55 -7.03
C ARG A 573 18.16 -28.04 -6.82
N ALA A 574 17.10 -28.82 -6.91
CA ALA A 574 17.24 -30.27 -6.92
C ALA A 574 17.92 -30.79 -8.21
N ASP A 575 18.93 -31.63 -8.05
CA ASP A 575 19.59 -32.42 -9.08
C ASP A 575 18.81 -33.74 -9.31
N TYR A 576 18.90 -34.32 -10.51
CA TYR A 576 18.25 -35.59 -10.85
C TYR A 576 19.19 -36.76 -10.53
N VAL A 577 18.73 -37.69 -9.67
CA VAL A 577 19.53 -38.79 -9.12
C VAL A 577 18.92 -40.14 -9.52
N TYR A 578 19.73 -41.07 -10.01
CA TYR A 578 19.30 -42.42 -10.38
C TYR A 578 19.99 -43.47 -9.50
N VAL A 579 19.20 -44.15 -8.66
CA VAL A 579 19.65 -45.25 -7.77
C VAL A 579 19.43 -46.60 -8.46
N LYS A 580 20.32 -46.87 -9.41
CA LYS A 580 20.26 -47.99 -10.35
C LYS A 580 20.59 -49.32 -9.68
N CYS A 581 19.69 -50.29 -9.76
CA CYS A 581 19.98 -51.66 -9.33
C CYS A 581 20.67 -52.45 -10.45
N LEU A 582 21.90 -52.92 -10.21
CA LEU A 582 22.74 -53.62 -11.18
C LEU A 582 22.49 -55.12 -11.24
N THR A 583 22.49 -55.78 -10.07
CA THR A 583 22.07 -57.17 -9.92
C THR A 583 21.25 -57.34 -8.65
N PHE A 584 20.26 -58.23 -8.70
CA PHE A 584 19.42 -58.57 -7.55
C PHE A 584 19.54 -60.07 -7.26
N GLU A 585 20.31 -60.41 -6.23
CA GLU A 585 20.71 -61.79 -5.89
C GLU A 585 20.53 -62.02 -4.39
N ASP A 586 20.03 -63.19 -3.99
CA ASP A 586 19.72 -63.55 -2.58
C ASP A 586 18.95 -62.49 -1.77
N GLY A 587 18.05 -61.76 -2.45
CA GLY A 587 17.24 -60.69 -1.84
C GLY A 587 18.02 -59.38 -1.60
N ARG A 588 19.18 -59.21 -2.22
CA ARG A 588 20.03 -58.01 -2.11
C ARG A 588 20.19 -57.36 -3.48
N CYS A 589 20.09 -56.04 -3.51
CA CYS A 589 20.48 -55.25 -4.68
C CYS A 589 21.94 -54.78 -4.52
N ASN A 590 22.77 -55.02 -5.54
CA ASN A 590 23.99 -54.25 -5.75
C ASN A 590 23.62 -53.02 -6.59
N TYR A 591 23.93 -51.81 -6.12
CA TYR A 591 23.49 -50.57 -6.76
C TYR A 591 24.65 -49.63 -7.11
N GLU A 592 24.43 -48.80 -8.13
CA GLU A 592 25.21 -47.59 -8.38
C GLU A 592 24.31 -46.34 -8.38
N VAL A 593 24.90 -45.17 -8.13
CA VAL A 593 24.19 -43.89 -8.17
C VAL A 593 24.86 -42.93 -9.14
N ASP A 594 24.15 -42.64 -10.22
CA ASP A 594 24.47 -41.60 -11.20
C ASP A 594 23.67 -40.31 -10.89
N VAL A 595 24.29 -39.15 -11.10
CA VAL A 595 23.64 -37.84 -10.90
C VAL A 595 23.79 -36.94 -12.12
N TRP A 596 22.74 -36.17 -12.41
CA TRP A 596 22.71 -35.08 -13.36
C TRP A 596 22.47 -33.77 -12.60
N LYS A 597 23.53 -32.97 -12.47
CA LYS A 597 23.49 -31.66 -11.80
C LYS A 597 22.54 -30.74 -12.55
N ASN A 598 21.58 -30.13 -11.85
CA ASN A 598 20.67 -29.13 -12.40
C ASN A 598 21.42 -27.81 -12.61
N THR A 599 21.44 -27.35 -13.86
CA THR A 599 22.03 -26.08 -14.31
C THR A 599 20.99 -25.15 -14.92
N GLY A 600 19.71 -25.56 -14.95
CA GLY A 600 18.59 -24.77 -15.45
C GLY A 600 18.16 -23.67 -14.48
N GLY A 601 17.47 -22.66 -14.99
CA GLY A 601 17.04 -21.50 -14.20
C GLY A 601 16.00 -20.64 -14.93
N GLY A 602 15.59 -19.55 -14.29
CA GLY A 602 14.39 -18.79 -14.63
C GLY A 602 13.18 -19.29 -13.85
N GLY A 603 12.15 -18.46 -13.70
CA GLY A 603 10.92 -18.80 -13.01
C GLY A 603 11.01 -18.93 -11.50
N ALA A 604 12.12 -18.51 -10.87
CA ALA A 604 12.24 -18.44 -9.42
C ALA A 604 11.67 -17.11 -8.86
N HIS A 605 11.46 -16.10 -9.72
CA HIS A 605 11.22 -14.73 -9.31
C HIS A 605 10.12 -14.06 -10.14
N GLN A 606 9.13 -13.47 -9.47
CA GLN A 606 8.00 -12.82 -10.12
C GLN A 606 8.14 -11.30 -10.10
N LYS A 607 7.62 -10.61 -11.12
CA LYS A 607 7.76 -9.16 -11.28
C LYS A 607 7.32 -8.35 -10.05
N GLY A 608 6.20 -8.71 -9.43
CA GLY A 608 5.69 -8.03 -8.24
C GLY A 608 6.61 -8.12 -7.02
N ASP A 609 7.51 -9.12 -6.96
CA ASP A 609 8.42 -9.32 -5.82
C ASP A 609 9.45 -8.17 -5.67
N GLY A 610 9.75 -7.48 -6.77
CA GLY A 610 10.66 -6.33 -6.82
C GLY A 610 10.01 -5.01 -6.42
N VAL A 611 8.68 -4.96 -6.23
CA VAL A 611 7.96 -3.72 -5.95
C VAL A 611 8.22 -3.24 -4.52
N ARG A 612 8.58 -1.97 -4.39
CA ARG A 612 8.79 -1.21 -3.16
C ARG A 612 8.18 0.19 -3.34
N TRP A 613 7.99 0.88 -2.22
CA TRP A 613 7.41 2.23 -2.16
C TRP A 613 8.20 3.03 -1.14
N CYS A 614 8.50 4.29 -1.45
CA CYS A 614 9.09 5.26 -0.53
C CYS A 614 9.16 6.62 -1.24
N ASP A 615 9.02 7.75 -0.53
CA ASP A 615 9.26 9.08 -1.09
C ASP A 615 10.76 9.34 -1.30
N MET A 616 11.30 8.82 -2.40
CA MET A 616 12.71 9.01 -2.76
C MET A 616 13.01 10.48 -3.14
N SER A 617 11.99 11.29 -3.44
CA SER A 617 12.12 12.63 -4.02
C SER A 617 11.64 13.79 -3.14
N GLY A 618 11.30 13.54 -1.86
CA GLY A 618 10.94 14.57 -0.89
C GLY A 618 9.73 15.38 -1.34
N THR A 619 8.70 14.69 -1.83
CA THR A 619 7.47 15.27 -2.37
C THR A 619 6.28 15.21 -1.40
N GLY A 620 6.31 14.36 -0.38
CA GLY A 620 5.20 13.95 0.49
C GLY A 620 4.29 12.87 -0.12
N ASN A 621 4.75 12.20 -1.18
CA ASN A 621 4.07 11.12 -1.90
C ASN A 621 5.07 9.98 -2.15
N ASP A 622 4.66 8.73 -2.02
CA ASP A 622 5.55 7.61 -2.34
C ASP A 622 5.87 7.55 -3.84
N ASP A 623 7.17 7.40 -4.14
CA ASP A 623 7.68 6.97 -5.43
C ASP A 623 7.57 5.44 -5.54
N TYR A 624 7.26 4.95 -6.74
CA TYR A 624 7.36 3.52 -7.03
C TYR A 624 8.84 3.16 -7.24
N VAL A 625 9.37 2.25 -6.42
CA VAL A 625 10.74 1.77 -6.53
C VAL A 625 10.74 0.29 -6.91
N PHE A 626 11.59 -0.06 -7.86
CA PHE A 626 11.72 -1.43 -8.35
C PHE A 626 13.13 -1.96 -8.07
N VAL A 627 13.21 -3.03 -7.28
CA VAL A 627 14.45 -3.78 -7.01
C VAL A 627 14.41 -5.05 -7.85
N ASP A 628 15.24 -5.14 -8.89
CA ASP A 628 15.29 -6.33 -9.74
C ASP A 628 15.91 -7.55 -9.02
N HIS A 629 15.82 -8.73 -9.62
CA HIS A 629 16.36 -9.95 -9.03
C HIS A 629 17.90 -10.02 -8.99
N ASN A 630 18.59 -9.00 -9.51
CA ASN A 630 20.04 -8.83 -9.47
C ASN A 630 20.44 -7.68 -8.52
N SER A 631 19.48 -7.15 -7.76
CA SER A 631 19.63 -6.01 -6.84
C SER A 631 20.07 -4.71 -7.52
N LYS A 632 19.50 -4.44 -8.69
CA LYS A 632 19.50 -3.14 -9.36
C LYS A 632 18.21 -2.39 -9.00
N ILE A 633 18.35 -1.13 -8.60
CA ILE A 633 17.24 -0.27 -8.20
C ILE A 633 16.87 0.66 -9.35
N SER A 634 15.60 0.67 -9.73
CA SER A 634 15.00 1.65 -10.66
C SER A 634 13.94 2.47 -9.95
N ILE A 635 13.99 3.80 -10.08
CA ILE A 635 12.98 4.70 -9.50
C ILE A 635 11.99 5.14 -10.57
N PHE A 636 10.71 5.15 -10.20
CA PHE A 636 9.59 5.65 -10.98
C PHE A 636 8.98 6.81 -10.17
N ARG A 637 9.46 8.03 -10.40
CA ARG A 637 9.08 9.18 -9.57
C ARG A 637 7.59 9.50 -9.75
N ASN A 638 6.86 9.63 -8.66
CA ASN A 638 5.50 10.10 -8.60
C ASN A 638 5.45 11.54 -9.13
N ARG A 639 4.54 11.81 -10.08
CA ARG A 639 4.40 13.15 -10.67
C ARG A 639 3.41 14.03 -9.92
N ASN A 640 2.71 13.47 -8.94
CA ASN A 640 1.70 14.16 -8.18
C ASN A 640 2.32 14.94 -7.00
N THR A 641 1.85 16.16 -6.77
CA THR A 641 2.15 16.92 -5.54
C THR A 641 1.02 16.70 -4.52
N PRO A 642 1.31 16.42 -3.24
CA PRO A 642 0.27 16.25 -2.22
C PRO A 642 -0.70 17.44 -2.08
N PRO A 643 -1.94 17.20 -1.62
CA PRO A 643 -2.65 15.91 -1.52
C PRO A 643 -3.37 15.55 -2.84
N ASN A 644 -2.71 15.71 -4.00
CA ASN A 644 -3.29 15.35 -5.29
C ASN A 644 -3.17 13.83 -5.56
N SER A 645 -4.22 13.07 -5.28
CA SER A 645 -4.34 11.64 -5.60
C SER A 645 -4.40 11.30 -7.10
N ASP A 646 -4.51 12.31 -7.96
CA ASP A 646 -4.89 12.14 -9.36
C ASP A 646 -3.71 11.64 -10.20
N TYR A 647 -3.55 10.32 -10.29
CA TYR A 647 -2.39 9.65 -10.91
C TYR A 647 -2.13 10.12 -12.35
N THR A 648 -1.14 11.01 -12.52
CA THR A 648 -0.73 11.58 -13.81
C THR A 648 0.31 10.76 -14.58
N GLY A 649 0.68 9.58 -14.07
CA GLY A 649 1.70 8.71 -14.64
C GLY A 649 3.05 8.79 -13.94
N TRP A 650 3.80 7.70 -13.94
CA TRP A 650 5.15 7.63 -13.39
C TRP A 650 6.21 8.32 -14.25
N ASN A 651 7.25 8.86 -13.61
CA ASN A 651 8.44 9.39 -14.25
C ASN A 651 9.63 8.42 -14.07
N GLY A 652 9.71 7.40 -14.93
CA GLY A 652 10.76 6.39 -14.87
C GLY A 652 12.18 6.96 -15.08
N LYS A 653 13.11 6.57 -14.22
CA LYS A 653 14.52 7.01 -14.21
C LYS A 653 15.50 5.99 -14.79
N GLY A 654 15.01 4.80 -15.16
CA GLY A 654 15.88 3.65 -15.44
C GLY A 654 16.53 3.12 -14.16
N VAL A 655 17.60 2.35 -14.31
CA VAL A 655 18.40 1.88 -13.17
C VAL A 655 19.25 3.05 -12.65
N VAL A 656 19.09 3.37 -11.37
CA VAL A 656 19.78 4.49 -10.69
C VAL A 656 20.87 4.01 -9.72
N LEU A 657 20.79 2.77 -9.24
CA LEU A 657 21.78 2.16 -8.35
C LEU A 657 21.89 0.65 -8.64
N ASP A 658 23.10 0.10 -8.50
CA ASP A 658 23.41 -1.32 -8.66
C ASP A 658 24.16 -1.80 -7.41
N LEU A 659 23.55 -2.73 -6.68
CA LEU A 659 24.08 -3.25 -5.41
C LEU A 659 24.81 -4.60 -5.58
N GLY A 660 25.07 -5.02 -6.83
CA GLY A 660 26.01 -6.12 -7.12
C GLY A 660 25.52 -7.52 -6.76
N GLY A 661 24.21 -7.80 -6.85
CA GLY A 661 23.68 -9.16 -6.70
C GLY A 661 23.50 -9.67 -5.27
N ILE A 662 23.39 -8.78 -4.28
CA ILE A 662 22.92 -9.14 -2.93
C ILE A 662 21.46 -9.64 -2.95
N ASP A 663 21.00 -10.34 -1.90
CA ASP A 663 19.59 -10.76 -1.75
C ASP A 663 18.66 -9.52 -1.68
N ARG A 664 17.54 -9.54 -2.41
CA ARG A 664 16.54 -8.44 -2.36
C ARG A 664 15.90 -8.25 -0.97
N LYS A 665 15.97 -9.28 -0.11
CA LYS A 665 15.52 -9.23 1.29
C LYS A 665 16.50 -8.51 2.20
N ALA A 666 17.72 -8.23 1.71
CA ALA A 666 18.69 -7.36 2.38
C ALA A 666 18.41 -5.86 2.13
N ILE A 667 17.54 -5.51 1.17
CA ILE A 667 17.34 -4.14 0.69
C ILE A 667 16.03 -3.57 1.23
N HIS A 668 16.16 -2.47 1.97
CA HIS A 668 15.06 -1.71 2.56
C HIS A 668 15.17 -0.24 2.13
N LEU A 669 14.06 0.49 2.25
CA LEU A 669 13.96 1.91 1.95
C LEU A 669 13.38 2.64 3.16
N GLY A 670 13.80 3.89 3.37
CA GLY A 670 13.29 4.76 4.42
C GLY A 670 14.27 5.89 4.70
N ASP A 671 13.79 7.05 5.11
CA ASP A 671 14.68 8.16 5.49
C ASP A 671 15.45 7.78 6.77
N TRP A 672 16.76 7.57 6.65
CA TRP A 672 17.62 7.26 7.80
C TRP A 672 18.16 8.55 8.45
N ASN A 673 18.21 9.64 7.69
CA ASN A 673 19.03 10.81 8.00
C ASN A 673 18.21 12.06 8.38
N GLY A 674 16.90 12.04 8.15
CA GLY A 674 15.90 13.05 8.51
C GLY A 674 15.88 14.28 7.58
N ASP A 675 16.31 14.14 6.31
CA ASP A 675 16.31 15.23 5.33
C ASP A 675 15.07 15.25 4.41
N GLY A 676 14.22 14.23 4.49
CA GLY A 676 12.99 14.08 3.71
C GLY A 676 13.13 13.22 2.45
N PHE A 677 14.30 12.61 2.19
CA PHE A 677 14.46 11.62 1.13
C PHE A 677 14.57 10.21 1.71
N CYS A 678 13.85 9.24 1.13
CA CYS A 678 14.09 7.84 1.47
C CYS A 678 15.50 7.37 1.04
N ASP A 679 16.28 6.89 2.00
CA ASP A 679 17.60 6.30 1.78
C ASP A 679 17.51 4.82 1.38
N VAL A 680 18.59 4.28 0.80
CA VAL A 680 18.71 2.85 0.51
C VAL A 680 19.51 2.17 1.63
N ILE A 681 18.84 1.31 2.40
CA ILE A 681 19.39 0.64 3.58
C ILE A 681 19.66 -0.83 3.24
N VAL A 682 20.90 -1.29 3.43
CA VAL A 682 21.35 -2.67 3.17
C VAL A 682 21.70 -3.37 4.50
N THR A 683 21.07 -4.51 4.75
CA THR A 683 21.19 -5.32 5.98
C THR A 683 22.07 -6.56 5.78
N ASP A 684 22.94 -6.87 6.75
CA ASP A 684 23.61 -8.17 6.82
C ASP A 684 22.74 -9.20 7.56
N LYS A 685 22.53 -10.36 6.92
CA LYS A 685 21.61 -11.41 7.40
C LYS A 685 21.94 -11.98 8.77
N ALA A 686 23.23 -12.12 9.09
CA ALA A 686 23.70 -12.86 10.27
C ALA A 686 24.02 -11.93 11.46
N THR A 687 24.50 -10.73 11.17
CA THR A 687 25.01 -9.78 12.18
C THR A 687 24.08 -8.60 12.43
N GLY A 688 23.11 -8.33 11.54
CA GLY A 688 22.30 -7.12 11.59
C GLY A 688 23.08 -5.84 11.31
N ALA A 689 24.28 -5.92 10.75
CA ALA A 689 25.04 -4.74 10.36
C ALA A 689 24.30 -3.96 9.25
N LEU A 690 24.32 -2.63 9.32
CA LEU A 690 23.64 -1.76 8.37
C LEU A 690 24.64 -0.90 7.58
N ASP A 691 24.51 -0.96 6.25
CA ASP A 691 25.17 -0.08 5.30
C ASP A 691 24.11 0.78 4.60
N VAL A 692 24.24 2.11 4.65
CA VAL A 692 23.30 3.07 4.04
C VAL A 692 23.94 3.78 2.85
N TYR A 693 23.15 4.02 1.82
CA TYR A 693 23.43 4.93 0.72
C TYR A 693 22.44 6.08 0.80
N TYR A 694 22.92 7.28 1.15
CA TYR A 694 22.06 8.45 1.29
C TYR A 694 21.57 8.93 -0.06
N THR A 695 20.27 9.18 -0.18
CA THR A 695 19.61 9.59 -1.45
C THR A 695 19.66 11.10 -1.62
N TYR A 696 19.96 11.57 -2.84
CA TYR A 696 19.79 12.98 -3.21
C TYR A 696 19.05 13.10 -4.55
N TRP A 697 17.97 13.87 -4.58
CA TRP A 697 17.24 14.22 -5.81
C TRP A 697 17.39 15.71 -6.15
N ASP A 698 17.97 16.01 -7.32
CA ASP A 698 17.98 17.38 -7.84
C ASP A 698 16.68 17.66 -8.62
N ARG A 699 15.86 18.57 -8.09
CA ARG A 699 14.61 19.03 -8.71
C ARG A 699 14.82 19.75 -10.05
N ALA A 700 15.99 20.35 -10.31
CA ALA A 700 16.26 21.12 -11.52
C ALA A 700 16.63 20.24 -12.73
N SER A 701 17.51 19.24 -12.55
CA SER A 701 17.82 18.24 -13.58
C SER A 701 16.92 16.99 -13.53
N ASP A 702 16.08 16.86 -12.49
CA ASP A 702 15.19 15.73 -12.21
C ASP A 702 15.97 14.40 -12.18
N GLN A 703 17.19 14.42 -11.61
CA GLN A 703 18.10 13.29 -11.47
C GLN A 703 18.25 12.83 -10.01
N PHE A 704 18.54 11.55 -9.84
CA PHE A 704 18.92 10.95 -8.55
C PHE A 704 20.43 10.71 -8.49
N SER A 705 20.99 10.84 -7.30
CA SER A 705 22.37 10.45 -6.97
C SER A 705 22.43 9.91 -5.54
N PHE A 706 23.50 9.20 -5.21
CA PHE A 706 23.65 8.52 -3.92
C PHE A 706 25.02 8.77 -3.30
N SER A 707 25.11 8.73 -1.97
CA SER A 707 26.39 8.75 -1.27
C SER A 707 27.24 7.50 -1.55
N ALA A 708 28.50 7.56 -1.16
CA ALA A 708 29.26 6.33 -0.92
C ALA A 708 28.60 5.51 0.19
N LYS A 709 28.71 4.18 0.10
CA LYS A 709 28.17 3.23 1.09
C LYS A 709 28.75 3.52 2.48
N THR A 710 27.88 3.83 3.44
CA THR A 710 28.26 4.25 4.80
C THR A 710 27.81 3.22 5.83
N ARG A 711 28.75 2.69 6.62
CA ARG A 711 28.47 1.77 7.72
C ARG A 711 27.88 2.54 8.90
N VAL A 712 26.57 2.39 9.14
CA VAL A 712 25.86 3.09 10.25
C VAL A 712 25.68 2.20 11.49
N VAL A 713 25.58 0.87 11.32
CA VAL A 713 25.49 -0.09 12.44
C VAL A 713 26.50 -1.22 12.24
N GLY A 714 27.39 -1.41 13.22
CA GLY A 714 28.41 -2.46 13.18
C GLY A 714 27.86 -3.89 13.33
N SER A 715 26.83 -4.04 14.17
CA SER A 715 26.05 -5.26 14.42
C SER A 715 24.78 -4.87 15.18
N GLY A 716 23.73 -5.70 15.06
CA GLY A 716 22.40 -5.38 15.60
C GLY A 716 21.50 -6.62 15.69
N CYS A 717 20.35 -6.57 15.03
CA CYS A 717 19.36 -7.62 15.00
C CYS A 717 19.86 -8.89 14.28
N THR A 718 19.89 -10.02 14.99
CA THR A 718 20.30 -11.33 14.45
C THR A 718 19.12 -12.21 14.00
N GLN A 719 17.91 -11.65 13.86
CA GLN A 719 16.71 -12.40 13.43
C GLN A 719 16.67 -12.69 11.92
N GLY A 720 17.54 -12.04 11.14
CA GLY A 720 17.80 -12.31 9.72
C GLY A 720 16.55 -12.29 8.85
N TRP A 721 16.42 -13.28 7.97
CA TRP A 721 15.23 -13.56 7.17
C TRP A 721 15.16 -15.04 6.79
N GLY A 722 13.96 -15.62 6.75
CA GLY A 722 13.79 -17.00 6.28
C GLY A 722 13.64 -17.08 4.76
N VAL A 723 12.91 -18.08 4.27
CA VAL A 723 12.79 -18.37 2.83
C VAL A 723 11.73 -17.51 2.15
N GLY A 724 10.57 -17.31 2.79
CA GLY A 724 9.46 -16.55 2.24
C GLY A 724 9.84 -15.11 1.87
N LEU A 725 9.13 -14.55 0.88
CA LEU A 725 9.44 -13.23 0.29
C LEU A 725 9.43 -12.09 1.33
N TYR A 726 8.58 -12.19 2.36
CA TYR A 726 8.42 -11.18 3.40
C TYR A 726 8.74 -11.68 4.81
N ASP A 727 9.31 -12.88 4.95
CA ASP A 727 9.80 -13.43 6.23
C ASP A 727 11.07 -12.68 6.66
N LEU A 728 10.88 -11.43 7.10
CA LEU A 728 11.92 -10.46 7.42
C LEU A 728 11.96 -10.24 8.93
N GLY A 729 13.06 -10.65 9.55
CA GLY A 729 13.37 -10.36 10.95
C GLY A 729 13.92 -8.95 11.17
N ILE A 730 14.17 -8.19 10.10
CA ILE A 730 14.56 -6.78 10.13
C ILE A 730 13.52 -5.97 9.35
N GLN A 731 12.96 -4.93 9.97
CA GLN A 731 12.09 -3.95 9.33
C GLN A 731 12.43 -2.53 9.81
N PHE A 732 11.94 -1.52 9.10
CA PHE A 732 12.19 -0.10 9.33
C PHE A 732 10.86 0.67 9.21
N ALA A 733 10.62 1.61 10.11
CA ALA A 733 9.39 2.41 10.23
C ALA A 733 9.65 3.60 11.17
N ASP A 734 8.98 4.74 11.01
CA ASP A 734 9.05 5.85 11.98
C ASP A 734 8.00 5.63 13.08
N ILE A 735 8.40 5.01 14.19
CA ILE A 735 7.45 4.63 15.25
C ILE A 735 7.30 5.69 16.35
N ASP A 736 8.00 6.83 16.27
CA ASP A 736 7.84 7.91 17.26
C ASP A 736 7.67 9.34 16.68
N GLY A 737 7.72 9.49 15.36
CA GLY A 737 7.30 10.67 14.61
C GLY A 737 8.38 11.72 14.38
N ASP A 738 9.68 11.37 14.45
CA ASP A 738 10.79 12.31 14.22
C ASP A 738 11.31 12.38 12.78
N LYS A 739 10.63 11.68 11.86
CA LYS A 739 10.89 11.58 10.41
C LYS A 739 12.12 10.76 10.06
N ARG A 740 12.47 9.80 10.91
CA ARG A 740 13.55 8.84 10.67
C ARG A 740 13.00 7.45 10.85
N VAL A 741 13.37 6.52 9.97
CA VAL A 741 13.00 5.13 10.17
C VAL A 741 13.85 4.50 11.28
N ASP A 742 13.17 3.96 12.27
CA ASP A 742 13.71 3.25 13.41
C ASP A 742 14.14 1.83 13.03
N TYR A 743 15.08 1.26 13.77
CA TYR A 743 15.67 -0.03 13.46
C TYR A 743 15.04 -1.15 14.29
N MET A 744 14.18 -1.96 13.65
CA MET A 744 13.37 -2.97 14.33
C MET A 744 13.82 -4.41 14.05
N CYS A 745 13.63 -5.24 15.06
CA CYS A 745 14.02 -6.64 15.13
C CYS A 745 12.82 -7.52 15.49
N LEU A 746 12.37 -8.33 14.52
CA LEU A 746 11.14 -9.12 14.58
C LEU A 746 11.44 -10.61 14.78
N GLU A 747 10.98 -11.14 15.91
CA GLU A 747 10.92 -12.59 16.15
C GLU A 747 9.84 -13.24 15.26
N PRO A 748 9.90 -14.56 14.98
CA PRO A 748 8.94 -15.24 14.10
C PRO A 748 7.46 -15.07 14.48
N ASN A 749 7.15 -14.88 15.76
CA ASN A 749 5.81 -14.65 16.31
C ASN A 749 5.33 -13.19 16.30
N GLY A 750 6.08 -12.28 15.66
CA GLY A 750 5.73 -10.87 15.56
C GLY A 750 6.04 -10.05 16.81
N ARG A 751 6.76 -10.59 17.81
CA ARG A 751 7.37 -9.78 18.88
C ARG A 751 8.42 -8.84 18.26
N VAL A 752 8.32 -7.55 18.58
CA VAL A 752 9.17 -6.49 18.05
C VAL A 752 10.05 -5.94 19.16
N THR A 753 11.37 -5.96 18.96
CA THR A 753 12.36 -5.23 19.77
C THR A 753 13.14 -4.26 18.86
N GLY A 754 13.84 -3.25 19.40
CA GLY A 754 14.62 -2.39 18.51
C GLY A 754 15.27 -1.14 19.11
N TRP A 755 15.76 -0.31 18.20
CA TRP A 755 16.42 0.95 18.47
C TRP A 755 15.72 2.10 17.75
N LEU A 756 15.50 3.21 18.46
CA LEU A 756 15.08 4.45 17.84
C LEU A 756 16.26 5.12 17.15
N ASN A 757 16.07 5.58 15.92
CA ASN A 757 17.11 6.15 15.07
C ASN A 757 17.19 7.67 15.26
N LYS A 758 17.70 8.13 16.41
CA LYS A 758 17.75 9.57 16.71
C LYS A 758 18.88 10.28 15.98
N ALA A 759 18.70 11.59 15.78
CA ALA A 759 19.76 12.47 15.26
C ALA A 759 21.06 12.45 16.11
N GLY A 760 20.98 11.99 17.37
CA GLY A 760 22.14 11.73 18.25
C GLY A 760 22.73 10.32 18.16
N GLY A 761 22.21 9.45 17.30
CA GLY A 761 22.54 8.02 17.20
C GLY A 761 21.44 7.09 17.73
N LEU A 762 21.63 5.78 17.55
CA LEU A 762 20.65 4.75 17.94
C LEU A 762 20.43 4.66 19.47
N GLN A 763 19.17 4.67 19.88
CA GLN A 763 18.72 4.47 21.27
C GLN A 763 17.97 3.14 21.40
N TRP A 764 18.52 2.15 22.13
CA TRP A 764 17.80 0.91 22.44
C TRP A 764 16.56 1.18 23.31
N VAL A 765 15.42 0.60 22.92
CA VAL A 765 14.12 0.75 23.62
C VAL A 765 13.46 -0.58 24.00
N ASP A 766 14.25 -1.67 24.00
CA ASP A 766 13.80 -3.03 24.29
C ASP A 766 12.59 -3.43 23.43
N GLN A 767 11.51 -3.95 24.04
CA GLN A 767 10.34 -4.44 23.34
C GLN A 767 9.41 -3.32 22.90
N ILE A 768 9.52 -2.91 21.63
CA ILE A 768 8.57 -2.01 20.97
C ILE A 768 7.14 -2.58 21.05
N LYS A 769 6.95 -3.86 20.70
CA LYS A 769 5.64 -4.53 20.73
C LYS A 769 5.71 -6.00 21.15
N PHE A 770 4.77 -6.44 21.99
CA PHE A 770 4.58 -7.84 22.39
C PHE A 770 4.00 -8.71 21.25
N SER A 771 4.28 -10.02 21.29
CA SER A 771 3.75 -11.03 20.35
C SER A 771 2.22 -11.02 20.30
N GLU A 772 1.65 -11.03 19.10
CA GLU A 772 0.23 -11.36 18.86
C GLU A 772 0.06 -12.85 18.46
N ASP A 773 1.13 -13.64 18.64
CA ASP A 773 1.33 -15.04 18.20
C ASP A 773 1.03 -15.24 16.70
N LYS A 774 1.59 -14.32 15.90
CA LYS A 774 1.32 -14.16 14.47
C LYS A 774 2.61 -14.14 13.65
N ASP A 775 2.55 -14.72 12.46
CA ASP A 775 3.67 -14.84 11.55
C ASP A 775 4.23 -13.47 11.13
N ARG A 776 5.53 -13.21 11.38
CA ARG A 776 6.20 -11.97 10.97
C ARG A 776 6.17 -11.73 9.46
N ALA A 777 6.02 -12.76 8.63
CA ALA A 777 5.86 -12.60 7.19
C ALA A 777 4.57 -11.86 6.80
N ASN A 778 3.58 -11.85 7.70
CA ASN A 778 2.30 -11.15 7.55
C ASN A 778 2.26 -9.77 8.24
N HIS A 779 3.38 -9.32 8.83
CA HIS A 779 3.47 -8.04 9.53
C HIS A 779 4.14 -6.94 8.69
N LYS A 780 3.58 -5.73 8.78
CA LYS A 780 4.06 -4.48 8.16
C LYS A 780 3.87 -3.31 9.12
N PHE A 781 4.50 -2.19 8.77
CA PHE A 781 4.32 -0.90 9.41
C PHE A 781 3.95 0.13 8.33
N ALA A 782 3.02 1.04 8.66
CA ALA A 782 2.67 2.23 7.90
C ALA A 782 1.66 3.06 8.71
N ASP A 783 1.73 4.39 8.72
CA ASP A 783 0.69 5.25 9.32
C ASP A 783 -0.67 5.04 8.62
N VAL A 784 -1.63 4.42 9.32
CA VAL A 784 -2.98 4.14 8.81
C VAL A 784 -3.95 5.27 9.15
N ASN A 785 -3.65 6.07 10.17
CA ASN A 785 -4.58 7.01 10.76
C ASN A 785 -4.32 8.47 10.34
N GLY A 786 -3.06 8.84 10.13
CA GLY A 786 -2.55 10.12 9.63
C GLY A 786 -1.93 11.04 10.69
N ASP A 787 -1.48 10.49 11.83
CA ASP A 787 -0.90 11.25 12.96
C ASP A 787 0.64 11.36 12.95
N GLY A 788 1.30 10.70 12.00
CA GLY A 788 2.75 10.70 11.84
C GLY A 788 3.47 9.62 12.65
N LEU A 789 2.74 8.64 13.20
CA LEU A 789 3.32 7.44 13.83
C LEU A 789 3.01 6.21 12.97
N ASP A 790 4.02 5.42 12.61
CA ASP A 790 3.77 4.18 11.87
C ASP A 790 3.01 3.16 12.75
N ASP A 791 1.81 2.80 12.28
CA ASP A 791 0.95 1.79 12.90
C ASP A 791 1.45 0.37 12.60
N PHE A 792 1.09 -0.60 13.45
CA PHE A 792 1.45 -2.00 13.23
C PHE A 792 0.31 -2.77 12.57
N LEU A 793 0.59 -3.36 11.42
CA LEU A 793 -0.36 -4.07 10.57
C LEU A 793 -0.14 -5.59 10.68
N TRP A 794 -1.22 -6.36 10.65
CA TRP A 794 -1.21 -7.79 10.34
C TRP A 794 -2.19 -8.09 9.21
N ILE A 795 -1.67 -8.63 8.11
CA ILE A 795 -2.41 -8.85 6.87
C ILE A 795 -2.79 -10.32 6.79
N ASP A 796 -4.07 -10.67 6.63
CA ASP A 796 -4.46 -12.07 6.45
C ASP A 796 -3.84 -12.65 5.16
N LYS A 797 -3.18 -13.82 5.26
CA LYS A 797 -2.46 -14.43 4.13
C LYS A 797 -3.39 -14.84 2.98
N PHE A 798 -4.66 -15.13 3.27
CA PHE A 798 -5.65 -15.64 2.32
C PHE A 798 -6.57 -14.56 1.77
N THR A 799 -7.14 -13.70 2.61
CA THR A 799 -8.10 -12.66 2.16
C THR A 799 -7.47 -11.28 1.99
N GLY A 800 -6.30 -11.04 2.58
CA GLY A 800 -5.67 -9.73 2.62
C GLY A 800 -6.32 -8.73 3.60
N ASP A 801 -7.40 -9.12 4.29
CA ASP A 801 -8.02 -8.27 5.29
C ASP A 801 -7.01 -7.96 6.40
N THR A 802 -6.77 -6.67 6.63
CA THR A 802 -5.66 -6.23 7.48
C THR A 802 -6.19 -5.76 8.83
N GLN A 803 -5.75 -6.43 9.89
CA GLN A 803 -5.89 -5.98 11.27
C GLN A 803 -4.86 -4.89 11.56
N VAL A 804 -5.29 -3.81 12.21
CA VAL A 804 -4.42 -2.67 12.51
C VAL A 804 -4.38 -2.43 14.02
N PHE A 805 -3.19 -2.15 14.52
CA PHE A 805 -2.92 -1.76 15.90
C PHE A 805 -2.35 -0.34 15.86
N TYR A 806 -3.12 0.66 16.32
CA TYR A 806 -2.65 2.03 16.28
C TYR A 806 -1.51 2.26 17.27
N ASN A 807 -0.49 2.96 16.83
CA ASN A 807 0.61 3.45 17.66
C ASN A 807 0.12 4.68 18.45
N LEU A 808 0.20 4.62 19.78
CA LEU A 808 -0.19 5.73 20.67
C LEU A 808 1.03 6.32 21.38
N GLY A 809 2.19 6.23 20.74
CA GLY A 809 3.47 6.80 21.16
C GLY A 809 4.19 6.02 22.25
N GLN A 810 5.42 6.46 22.54
CA GLN A 810 6.29 5.83 23.51
C GLN A 810 5.73 5.94 24.94
N LYS A 811 5.40 4.79 25.53
CA LYS A 811 4.83 4.67 26.87
C LYS A 811 4.96 3.24 27.38
N GLN A 812 5.62 3.08 28.53
CA GLN A 812 5.91 1.78 29.14
C GLN A 812 4.63 1.11 29.69
N ILE A 813 4.08 0.13 28.97
CA ILE A 813 2.83 -0.57 29.31
C ILE A 813 2.95 -2.06 28.95
N SER A 814 2.52 -2.96 29.86
CA SER A 814 2.43 -4.40 29.63
C SER A 814 3.72 -5.07 29.11
N GLY A 815 4.89 -4.51 29.46
CA GLY A 815 6.19 -4.98 29.00
C GLY A 815 6.64 -4.45 27.64
N SER A 816 5.83 -3.61 26.99
CA SER A 816 6.22 -2.86 25.78
C SER A 816 6.55 -1.40 26.08
N SER A 817 7.49 -0.85 25.31
CA SER A 817 7.92 0.55 25.39
C SER A 817 7.01 1.53 24.65
N PHE A 818 6.09 1.04 23.81
CA PHE A 818 5.06 1.82 23.11
C PHE A 818 3.64 1.35 23.48
N GLN A 819 2.68 2.28 23.52
CA GLN A 819 1.27 1.94 23.71
C GLN A 819 0.62 1.59 22.36
N TRP A 820 -0.09 0.46 22.30
CA TRP A 820 -0.77 -0.01 21.09
C TRP A 820 -2.28 -0.21 21.32
N GLU A 821 -3.14 0.31 20.43
CA GLU A 821 -4.60 0.06 20.45
C GLU A 821 -5.00 -0.88 19.30
N ASN A 822 -5.45 -2.10 19.62
CA ASN A 822 -5.97 -3.03 18.61
C ASN A 822 -7.32 -2.54 18.05
N LYS A 823 -7.33 -2.07 16.80
CA LYS A 823 -8.52 -1.49 16.14
C LYS A 823 -9.33 -2.53 15.34
N GLY A 824 -8.94 -3.80 15.35
CA GLY A 824 -9.56 -4.85 14.53
C GLY A 824 -9.22 -4.73 13.04
N GLN A 825 -10.02 -5.35 12.18
CA GLN A 825 -9.86 -5.27 10.72
C GLN A 825 -10.24 -3.88 10.19
N LYS A 826 -9.31 -3.24 9.47
CA LYS A 826 -9.45 -1.84 9.00
C LYS A 826 -9.22 -1.65 7.50
N TYR A 827 -8.48 -2.55 6.84
CA TYR A 827 -8.52 -2.69 5.38
C TYR A 827 -9.29 -3.94 5.01
N GLN A 828 -10.15 -3.78 4.00
CA GLN A 828 -10.74 -4.88 3.25
C GLN A 828 -9.71 -5.32 2.20
N GLY A 829 -9.35 -6.59 2.16
CA GLY A 829 -8.40 -7.10 1.17
C GLY A 829 -8.98 -7.15 -0.24
N SER A 830 -8.09 -7.14 -1.24
CA SER A 830 -8.41 -7.28 -2.67
C SER A 830 -7.79 -8.52 -3.34
N SER A 831 -6.85 -9.15 -2.65
CA SER A 831 -6.06 -10.31 -3.04
C SER A 831 -5.44 -10.92 -1.78
N SER A 832 -4.78 -12.08 -1.91
CA SER A 832 -4.00 -12.70 -0.84
C SER A 832 -2.91 -11.77 -0.30
N GLY A 833 -2.71 -11.76 1.02
CA GLY A 833 -1.89 -10.77 1.74
C GLY A 833 -0.48 -10.48 1.17
N PRO A 834 0.29 -11.45 0.66
CA PRO A 834 1.60 -11.21 0.03
C PRO A 834 1.57 -10.42 -1.30
N ASN A 835 0.39 -10.03 -1.80
CA ASN A 835 0.24 -9.15 -2.95
C ASN A 835 -0.12 -7.71 -2.55
N LEU A 836 -0.24 -7.41 -1.25
CA LEU A 836 -0.73 -6.13 -0.73
C LEU A 836 0.39 -5.26 -0.14
N HIS A 837 0.37 -3.98 -0.48
CA HIS A 837 1.30 -2.94 -0.05
C HIS A 837 0.53 -1.74 0.52
N PHE A 838 1.19 -0.93 1.34
CA PHE A 838 0.57 0.14 2.13
C PHE A 838 1.16 1.56 1.91
N PRO A 839 1.35 2.03 0.65
CA PRO A 839 1.99 3.32 0.36
C PRO A 839 1.05 4.52 0.54
N ASN A 840 1.62 5.71 0.76
CA ASN A 840 0.94 7.01 0.71
C ASN A 840 1.00 7.56 -0.74
N LEU A 841 -0.01 7.23 -1.56
CA LEU A 841 -0.16 7.70 -2.95
C LEU A 841 -1.27 8.76 -3.09
N GLY A 842 -2.18 8.85 -2.12
CA GLY A 842 -3.19 9.90 -2.00
C GLY A 842 -2.61 11.24 -1.53
N GLY A 843 -1.40 11.25 -0.96
CA GLY A 843 -0.72 12.45 -0.47
C GLY A 843 -1.35 13.06 0.78
N GLN A 844 -2.01 12.25 1.60
CA GLN A 844 -2.56 12.70 2.89
C GLN A 844 -1.64 12.36 4.08
N GLY A 845 -0.48 11.75 3.83
CA GLY A 845 0.37 11.20 4.88
C GLY A 845 -0.21 9.90 5.47
N ARG A 846 -0.96 9.14 4.67
CA ARG A 846 -1.75 7.98 5.13
C ARG A 846 -1.54 6.81 4.18
N ALA A 847 -1.39 5.62 4.73
CA ALA A 847 -1.30 4.38 3.99
C ALA A 847 -2.59 4.10 3.21
N ASP A 848 -2.52 4.15 1.88
CA ASP A 848 -3.51 3.57 0.98
C ASP A 848 -3.34 2.04 0.95
N LEU A 849 -4.31 1.29 0.40
CA LEU A 849 -4.10 -0.12 0.06
C LEU A 849 -3.76 -0.25 -1.43
N THR A 850 -2.60 -0.83 -1.76
CA THR A 850 -2.21 -1.10 -3.14
C THR A 850 -1.99 -2.59 -3.39
N ASP A 851 -2.79 -3.16 -4.29
CA ASP A 851 -2.69 -4.51 -4.84
C ASP A 851 -1.61 -4.54 -5.93
N VAL A 852 -0.73 -5.54 -5.91
CA VAL A 852 0.29 -5.77 -6.94
C VAL A 852 0.19 -7.21 -7.43
N ASN A 853 -0.21 -7.36 -8.70
CA ASN A 853 -0.20 -8.64 -9.40
C ASN A 853 1.23 -9.22 -9.41
N PRO A 854 1.50 -10.39 -8.79
CA PRO A 854 2.85 -10.88 -8.64
C PRO A 854 3.49 -11.20 -9.99
N LYS A 855 2.75 -11.78 -10.93
CA LYS A 855 3.30 -12.18 -12.24
C LYS A 855 3.51 -11.01 -13.20
N MET A 856 2.67 -9.96 -13.12
CA MET A 856 2.65 -8.88 -14.11
C MET A 856 3.13 -7.53 -13.59
N ALA A 857 3.23 -7.32 -12.28
CA ALA A 857 3.44 -6.01 -11.63
C ALA A 857 2.44 -4.91 -12.05
N LEU A 858 1.26 -5.30 -12.56
CA LEU A 858 0.09 -4.42 -12.65
C LEU A 858 -0.48 -4.22 -11.24
N GLY A 859 -1.01 -3.05 -10.94
CA GLY A 859 -1.41 -2.73 -9.57
C GLY A 859 -2.45 -1.62 -9.45
N TRP A 860 -3.27 -1.75 -8.41
CA TRP A 860 -4.48 -0.95 -8.18
C TRP A 860 -4.53 -0.45 -6.75
N THR A 861 -4.93 0.80 -6.55
CA THR A 861 -4.95 1.47 -5.24
C THR A 861 -6.37 1.78 -4.78
N TRP A 862 -6.65 1.53 -3.50
CA TRP A 862 -7.84 1.92 -2.77
C TRP A 862 -7.44 2.95 -1.72
N PHE A 863 -7.76 4.22 -2.00
CA PHE A 863 -7.25 5.33 -1.21
C PHE A 863 -7.80 5.37 0.21
N ASN A 864 -6.97 5.81 1.15
CA ASN A 864 -7.28 5.97 2.55
C ASN A 864 -7.56 7.44 2.88
N SER A 865 -8.79 7.85 2.63
CA SER A 865 -9.22 9.25 2.76
C SER A 865 -9.94 9.53 4.08
N CYS A 866 -9.75 10.73 4.62
CA CYS A 866 -10.61 11.23 5.69
C CYS A 866 -11.93 11.83 5.18
N PRO A 867 -12.98 11.87 6.03
CA PRO A 867 -14.20 12.62 5.77
C PRO A 867 -13.92 14.13 5.60
N THR A 868 -14.70 14.81 4.75
CA THR A 868 -14.56 16.24 4.44
C THR A 868 -15.24 17.16 5.47
N GLY A 869 -14.62 18.29 5.81
CA GLY A 869 -15.20 19.33 6.69
C GLY A 869 -14.29 19.80 7.82
N GLY A 870 -14.80 19.89 9.05
CA GLY A 870 -14.03 20.26 10.24
C GLY A 870 -14.21 21.72 10.70
N ASP A 871 -13.33 22.20 11.58
CA ASP A 871 -13.35 23.60 12.03
C ASP A 871 -11.97 24.16 12.39
N ASP A 872 -11.73 25.43 12.05
CA ASP A 872 -10.41 26.10 12.12
C ASP A 872 -10.08 26.68 13.50
N GLY A 873 -10.77 26.25 14.55
CA GLY A 873 -10.59 26.74 15.92
C GLY A 873 -11.51 27.91 16.27
N ALA A 874 -10.94 29.01 16.80
CA ALA A 874 -11.72 30.12 17.33
C ALA A 874 -12.30 31.01 16.22
N ILE A 875 -13.60 31.30 16.29
CA ILE A 875 -14.28 32.19 15.35
C ILE A 875 -13.88 33.65 15.64
N VAL A 876 -13.29 34.31 14.66
CA VAL A 876 -12.86 35.72 14.69
C VAL A 876 -13.23 36.40 13.37
N ASP A 877 -13.36 37.72 13.39
CA ASP A 877 -13.55 38.53 12.17
C ASP A 877 -12.25 38.49 11.34
N PRO A 878 -12.26 37.98 10.09
CA PRO A 878 -11.09 38.00 9.22
C PRO A 878 -10.81 39.38 8.60
N GLY A 879 -11.65 40.39 8.85
CA GLY A 879 -11.47 41.79 8.44
C GLY A 879 -11.45 41.97 6.93
N LEU A 880 -12.40 41.39 6.20
CA LEU A 880 -12.44 41.42 4.73
C LEU A 880 -12.51 42.86 4.18
N PRO A 881 -11.87 43.15 3.02
CA PRO A 881 -11.99 44.44 2.38
C PRO A 881 -13.43 44.68 1.89
N ILE A 882 -13.98 45.87 2.16
CA ILE A 882 -15.36 46.22 1.81
C ILE A 882 -15.56 46.16 0.29
N ALA A 883 -16.46 45.28 -0.16
CA ALA A 883 -16.80 45.12 -1.56
C ALA A 883 -17.70 46.27 -2.06
N PRO A 884 -17.62 46.67 -3.34
CA PRO A 884 -18.55 47.64 -3.93
C PRO A 884 -20.01 47.21 -3.72
N GLY A 885 -20.83 48.11 -3.18
CA GLY A 885 -22.23 47.84 -2.85
C GLY A 885 -22.49 47.42 -1.40
N ASP A 886 -21.49 46.91 -0.67
CA ASP A 886 -21.62 46.51 0.74
C ASP A 886 -21.43 47.70 1.70
N SER A 887 -22.31 48.69 1.61
CA SER A 887 -22.39 49.77 2.59
C SER A 887 -23.02 49.28 3.90
N PRO A 888 -22.41 49.52 5.08
CA PRO A 888 -23.04 49.21 6.36
C PRO A 888 -24.36 49.99 6.57
N PRO A 889 -25.36 49.40 7.24
CA PRO A 889 -26.66 50.05 7.45
C PRO A 889 -26.59 51.16 8.52
N GLY A 890 -26.18 52.36 8.10
CA GLY A 890 -26.37 53.61 8.85
C GLY A 890 -25.14 54.16 9.57
N GLY A 891 -24.33 54.93 8.85
CA GLY A 891 -23.55 56.04 9.40
C GLY A 891 -24.16 57.35 8.92
N ASP A 892 -24.51 58.27 9.81
CA ASP A 892 -25.20 59.52 9.44
C ASP A 892 -24.23 60.54 8.81
N GLY A 893 -24.76 61.49 8.04
CA GLY A 893 -23.98 62.31 7.11
C GLY A 893 -23.03 63.31 7.79
N GLY A 894 -21.73 63.19 7.47
CA GLY A 894 -20.71 64.21 7.72
C GLY A 894 -20.02 64.60 6.41
N ASP A 895 -20.46 65.71 5.82
CA ASP A 895 -19.85 66.32 4.64
C ASP A 895 -18.71 67.26 5.08
N ASP A 896 -17.48 66.99 4.65
CA ASP A 896 -16.36 67.93 4.68
C ASP A 896 -15.27 67.43 3.71
N GLY A 897 -15.12 68.12 2.57
CA GLY A 897 -14.10 67.80 1.56
C GLY A 897 -12.76 68.43 1.88
N GLY A 898 -11.71 67.61 1.99
CA GLY A 898 -10.32 68.04 2.10
C GLY A 898 -9.45 67.39 1.02
N ASP A 899 -8.76 68.21 0.24
CA ASP A 899 -7.64 67.81 -0.61
C ASP A 899 -6.35 67.76 0.24
N ASP A 900 -5.18 67.69 -0.42
CA ASP A 900 -3.82 67.62 0.14
C ASP A 900 -3.34 66.22 0.57
N GLY A 901 -2.07 65.86 0.34
CA GLY A 901 -1.02 66.66 -0.31
C GLY A 901 0.42 66.16 -0.10
N GLY A 902 0.64 65.27 0.88
CA GLY A 902 1.93 64.59 1.11
C GLY A 902 2.97 65.40 1.89
N ASP A 903 4.24 65.02 1.68
CA ASP A 903 5.46 65.48 2.37
C ASP A 903 5.65 65.01 3.85
N THR A 904 6.76 65.42 4.47
CA THR A 904 7.60 64.51 5.29
C THR A 904 8.02 65.00 6.68
N GLY A 905 8.30 64.02 7.56
CA GLY A 905 9.24 64.14 8.69
C GLY A 905 8.71 64.77 10.00
N GLY A 906 9.39 64.50 11.13
CA GLY A 906 9.08 65.16 12.41
C GLY A 906 9.16 64.30 13.67
N ASP A 907 10.29 63.64 13.89
CA ASP A 907 10.77 63.05 15.16
C ASP A 907 10.52 63.90 16.43
N THR A 908 10.28 63.28 17.61
CA THR A 908 11.03 63.53 18.88
C THR A 908 10.51 62.76 20.12
N GLY A 909 11.46 62.15 20.88
CA GLY A 909 11.32 61.65 22.26
C GLY A 909 10.73 60.23 22.40
N GLY A 910 11.22 59.33 23.25
CA GLY A 910 12.14 59.40 24.41
C GLY A 910 11.52 58.59 25.57
N ASP A 911 12.22 57.84 26.43
CA ASP A 911 13.68 57.71 26.69
C ASP A 911 13.96 56.31 27.34
N ASP A 912 15.18 56.08 27.88
CA ASP A 912 15.63 54.92 28.71
C ASP A 912 15.84 53.54 27.99
N GLY A 913 16.94 52.78 28.15
CA GLY A 913 18.25 53.04 28.80
C GLY A 913 19.13 51.77 28.97
N GLY A 914 20.48 51.89 28.86
CA GLY A 914 21.50 50.83 29.13
C GLY A 914 22.21 50.27 27.87
N GLU A 915 23.46 50.66 27.53
CA GLU A 915 24.77 50.11 28.01
C GLU A 915 25.06 48.64 27.61
N THR A 916 26.19 48.19 27.01
CA THR A 916 27.40 48.73 26.30
C THR A 916 28.03 47.56 25.48
N GLY A 917 29.02 47.67 24.57
CA GLY A 917 29.77 48.77 23.94
C GLY A 917 31.12 48.28 23.32
N GLY A 918 31.60 48.88 22.21
CA GLY A 918 32.86 48.56 21.48
C GLY A 918 32.60 47.96 20.08
N ASP A 919 33.00 48.57 18.95
CA ASP A 919 34.35 48.90 18.39
C ASP A 919 34.95 47.68 17.64
N ASP A 920 35.47 47.74 16.39
CA ASP A 920 35.90 48.85 15.50
C ASP A 920 35.41 48.70 14.03
N GLY A 921 35.69 49.69 13.16
CA GLY A 921 35.33 49.71 11.73
C GLY A 921 36.20 48.86 10.78
N GLY A 922 36.15 48.99 9.45
CA GLY A 922 35.41 49.93 8.58
C GLY A 922 35.76 49.68 7.09
N ASP A 923 35.26 50.55 6.19
CA ASP A 923 35.60 50.67 4.74
C ASP A 923 35.33 49.41 3.84
N GLY A 924 34.73 49.47 2.64
CA GLY A 924 34.21 50.57 1.82
C GLY A 924 35.01 50.78 0.53
N TYR A 925 34.50 50.35 -0.64
CA TYR A 925 34.70 51.01 -1.95
C TYR A 925 33.82 50.40 -3.06
N MET A 926 33.28 51.27 -3.93
CA MET A 926 32.48 50.94 -5.12
C MET A 926 33.17 51.46 -6.38
N THR A 927 33.29 50.63 -7.42
CA THR A 927 33.34 51.07 -8.84
C THR A 927 32.93 49.95 -9.78
N GLY A 928 32.09 50.26 -10.78
CA GLY A 928 31.88 49.44 -11.97
C GLY A 928 31.86 50.34 -13.23
N PHE A 929 32.01 49.78 -14.42
CA PHE A 929 31.81 50.50 -15.69
C PHE A 929 31.39 49.55 -16.84
N LEU A 930 30.99 50.15 -17.98
CA LEU A 930 30.05 49.58 -18.96
C LEU A 930 30.66 49.02 -20.26
N ILE A 931 30.00 47.97 -20.77
CA ILE A 931 29.54 47.73 -22.17
C ILE A 931 30.53 47.93 -23.34
N TYR A 932 30.70 46.89 -24.18
CA TYR A 932 30.27 46.89 -25.60
C TYR A 932 30.22 45.45 -26.19
N ALA A 933 29.48 45.29 -27.29
CA ALA A 933 29.27 44.02 -28.01
C ALA A 933 29.49 44.19 -29.53
N VAL A 934 29.61 43.08 -30.28
CA VAL A 934 29.18 42.88 -31.69
C VAL A 934 29.54 41.43 -32.16
N THR A 935 29.10 41.03 -33.35
CA THR A 935 28.77 39.66 -33.80
C THR A 935 29.66 39.05 -34.91
N ASP A 936 29.51 37.73 -35.14
CA ASP A 936 29.16 37.09 -36.44
C ASP A 936 30.09 35.98 -37.02
N THR A 937 29.51 35.15 -37.91
CA THR A 937 30.09 34.06 -38.76
C THR A 937 30.49 32.74 -38.06
N GLY A 938 30.44 31.55 -38.68
CA GLY A 938 29.93 31.16 -40.02
C GLY A 938 30.17 29.65 -40.32
N LEU A 939 29.36 29.02 -41.19
CA LEU A 939 29.46 27.58 -41.57
C LEU A 939 30.58 27.33 -42.62
N PRO A 940 31.13 26.10 -42.74
CA PRO A 940 30.58 25.12 -43.71
C PRO A 940 30.63 23.64 -43.25
N ALA A 941 30.24 22.70 -44.12
CA ALA A 941 30.24 21.25 -43.88
C ALA A 941 30.71 20.46 -45.10
N THR A 942 31.21 19.21 -44.93
CA THR A 942 31.18 18.13 -45.94
C THR A 942 31.46 16.71 -45.38
N ASP A 943 31.01 15.72 -46.15
CA ASP A 943 31.52 14.34 -46.34
C ASP A 943 31.03 13.14 -45.51
N PHE A 944 30.79 12.06 -46.28
CA PHE A 944 30.39 10.69 -45.93
C PHE A 944 31.52 9.71 -46.35
N PRO A 945 31.54 8.47 -45.85
CA PRO A 945 31.05 7.38 -46.71
C PRO A 945 30.26 6.27 -45.99
N GLN A 946 29.38 5.61 -46.75
CA GLN A 946 28.79 4.30 -46.42
C GLN A 946 29.75 3.16 -46.82
N PRO A 947 29.49 1.92 -46.38
CA PRO A 947 28.99 0.97 -47.37
C PRO A 947 27.72 0.20 -46.95
N SER A 948 26.94 -0.15 -47.97
CA SER A 948 25.74 -1.00 -47.95
C SER A 948 26.11 -2.47 -48.36
N ILE A 949 25.24 -3.45 -48.65
CA ILE A 949 23.86 -3.45 -49.18
C ILE A 949 23.22 -4.88 -49.13
N ASN A 950 21.87 -4.97 -49.08
CA ASN A 950 21.01 -6.11 -49.53
C ASN A 950 21.08 -7.48 -48.80
N ASN A 951 20.08 -8.39 -48.83
CA ASN A 951 18.66 -8.42 -49.32
C ASN A 951 17.91 -9.57 -48.60
N GLY A 952 16.57 -9.64 -48.47
CA GLY A 952 15.49 -8.68 -48.77
C GLY A 952 14.11 -9.36 -48.99
N PHE A 953 13.00 -8.60 -48.80
CA PHE A 953 11.60 -8.83 -49.29
C PHE A 953 10.77 -10.03 -48.72
N ILE A 954 9.42 -10.04 -48.70
CA ILE A 954 8.37 -9.14 -49.28
C ILE A 954 7.13 -8.97 -48.34
N PHE A 955 6.27 -7.98 -48.63
CA PHE A 955 5.05 -7.53 -47.90
C PHE A 955 3.86 -8.52 -47.83
N LEU A 956 2.87 -8.25 -46.95
CA LEU A 956 1.51 -7.82 -47.38
C LEU A 956 0.54 -7.30 -46.28
N ASN A 957 -0.31 -6.36 -46.71
CA ASN A 957 -1.65 -5.95 -46.22
C ASN A 957 -1.86 -5.00 -45.02
N THR A 958 -2.90 -4.18 -45.20
CA THR A 958 -3.41 -3.08 -44.36
C THR A 958 -4.77 -3.42 -43.72
N PRO A 959 -5.20 -2.70 -42.66
CA PRO A 959 -6.48 -2.96 -41.98
C PRO A 959 -7.67 -2.18 -42.59
N PRO A 960 -8.87 -2.79 -42.66
CA PRO A 960 -10.13 -2.08 -42.94
C PRO A 960 -10.85 -1.64 -41.65
N GLN A 961 -11.53 -0.49 -41.69
CA GLN A 961 -12.58 -0.14 -40.71
C GLN A 961 -13.95 -0.70 -41.15
N LEU A 962 -14.93 -0.78 -40.24
CA LEU A 962 -16.24 -0.10 -40.36
C LEU A 962 -17.27 -0.44 -39.25
N GLN A 963 -17.98 0.60 -38.82
CA GLN A 963 -19.40 0.66 -38.37
C GLN A 963 -19.98 -0.24 -37.26
N ARG A 964 -20.30 0.43 -36.15
CA ARG A 964 -21.64 0.52 -35.48
C ARG A 964 -22.71 -0.54 -35.83
N ARG A 965 -23.25 -1.19 -34.79
CA ARG A 965 -24.72 -1.30 -34.60
C ARG A 965 -25.12 -1.03 -33.14
N ARG A 966 -26.29 -0.43 -32.95
CA ARG A 966 -27.00 -0.38 -31.66
C ARG A 966 -27.95 -1.58 -31.57
N GLN A 967 -28.14 -2.13 -30.37
CA GLN A 967 -29.46 -2.61 -29.96
C GLN A 967 -29.57 -2.61 -28.43
N CYS A 968 -30.65 -2.04 -27.90
CA CYS A 968 -30.99 -2.10 -26.48
C CYS A 968 -31.96 -3.27 -26.25
N HIS A 969 -31.90 -3.94 -25.10
CA HIS A 969 -33.09 -4.42 -24.38
C HIS A 969 -32.77 -4.80 -22.93
N LEU A 970 -33.55 -4.22 -22.02
CA LEU A 970 -33.98 -4.78 -20.73
C LEU A 970 -35.54 -4.82 -20.80
N PRO A 971 -36.27 -5.46 -19.87
CA PRO A 971 -35.83 -6.31 -18.76
C PRO A 971 -36.48 -7.71 -18.77
N LYS A 972 -36.00 -8.61 -17.90
CA LYS A 972 -36.87 -9.31 -16.95
C LYS A 972 -36.06 -9.90 -15.78
#